data_AF-A0A938M217-F1
#
_entry.id   AF-A0A938M217-F1
#
_cell.length_a   1.000
_cell.length_b   1.000
_cell.length_c   1.000
_cell.angle_alpha   90.00
_cell.angle_beta   90.00
_cell.angle_gamma   90.00
#
_symmetry.space_group_name_H-M   'P 1'
#
loop_
_entity.id
_entity.type
_entity.pdbx_description
1 polymer ?
#
loop_
_entity_poly.entity_id
_entity_poly.type
_entity_poly.pdbx_seq_one_letter_code
_entity_poly.pdbx_strand_id
1 'polypeptide(L)'
;MPGSKIRLTLLVCILGATVWAAEGRGSMFVELKLTPPGGLSPMPVMLGVPFAEGALDSPEHVRLLDPSGQETPSQVSVMSRWLGGSVKWVRLEWICPGGGGEKAYRLEFGAGVKRADYPTKLRLRDEAQALEAATGALVLVRGKQTSSPFDRVLSSDGKALAEAGIVRVVDKDGKEWRSAENATESVVVESSGPIRATILCRSLLKRADSPAAYRCDTRVSVFAGLRLVKVNHTFQPVGGPETHELRQVALTLRLAARGGQSITFGGASEPHAVPAGPAYLIAKPDLTYALSVGEKIVGTGERAPGWMAASGLLVAVRDFWQLNQKSLEVSPDGALTIGLWSRHASTTLKMPRTRAVTHEVWLDFDPPLPVKQRAEDILTAKLPVVPPAYFCATRALGDLSPAPSRLCPEYDEKVNAAFARWQEREQKDVHAFGLNHYGDYILYNAYGRAYGYGANEYDAPHALFLQYARTGSPAFLNRAVAAARHMADMDVNHETGQMFFHGYGDGWDDHEHLRAIGGLDHTFGDGLLDYAFITGDPRGWEVALQVADAVQKYVGEGEDMTVCRSLMAGAERSLGWPLLLLVRYYEDTGDPKYLRSARKLADYLHHWATETEEELEKGRWLRTWLQDGCKTFMSSVVGEGLVRYHAVAKDPKATEALTAGIDWLVEKMWYPEYGGFMYEYNAFIPGHRDSFSPEMMTLQMLGYAYKVTKNPKYLRIGLDVLRRGGIGSDGKSFSMPTRNAPHFVAFLDQSGIDPKTAEPETKPPPPDPVKPERLELPGLTVSLTDAALAEAESAVLAEGIEAAVKPKAQASADKALRVTGKGKGALHWTLRVPQAGDYLLALRYRCDHEKWPVMRVAGKGKGALHWTLRVPQAGDYLLALRYRCDHEKWPVMREAELLIDDAPIPGAANPTRLWYVNRRPTLKSEWDYGVPSTADSMPVPSRLGAGEHKITLRDPQQVYDLDAVLLIPVTPEQSAELARGRSPVAPSHIIFHVPLDGTLKAAVARAEPEASSEGDARFEPGVKGRGLLAAGPTRVTYDAVGNFPAERGSVMFWFKPNFSMAQDQLSRRCFLHVSGDHYMTNAVSFLTLYHDLHIRLHDPDGRLIGEAGCNVLTWKKGEWHHLAFTWGEERLCLYVDGRLEAAARMSKPLARGHTRLQLGHRPGGWVADSVLDEFTVYDLPLSPAQVRRLHESSRP
;
A
#
# COMPACT_ATOMS: atom_id res chain seq x y z
N MET A 1 -39.61 -25.79 22.64
CA MET A 1 -39.02 -25.62 23.99
C MET A 1 -37.78 -26.51 24.04
N PRO A 2 -36.57 -26.10 24.48
CA PRO A 2 -36.17 -24.97 25.32
C PRO A 2 -35.42 -23.87 24.51
N GLY A 3 -35.88 -22.62 24.59
CA GLY A 3 -35.25 -21.49 23.88
C GLY A 3 -35.56 -20.12 24.49
N SER A 4 -36.14 -20.10 25.70
CA SER A 4 -36.73 -18.91 26.31
C SER A 4 -35.81 -18.20 27.30
N LYS A 5 -34.66 -18.77 27.69
CA LYS A 5 -33.75 -18.13 28.67
C LYS A 5 -32.76 -17.12 28.07
N ILE A 6 -32.41 -17.22 26.79
CA ILE A 6 -31.44 -16.30 26.14
C ILE A 6 -32.13 -15.03 25.61
N ARG A 7 -33.43 -15.10 25.28
CA ARG A 7 -34.20 -13.93 24.83
C ARG A 7 -34.45 -12.90 25.94
N LEU A 8 -34.41 -13.27 27.23
CA LEU A 8 -34.64 -12.33 28.32
C LEU A 8 -33.39 -11.47 28.62
N THR A 9 -32.19 -12.03 28.52
CA THR A 9 -30.94 -11.31 28.86
C THR A 9 -30.55 -10.28 27.79
N LEU A 10 -30.77 -10.58 26.50
CA LEU A 10 -30.50 -9.63 25.41
C LEU A 10 -31.52 -8.47 25.38
N LEU A 11 -32.76 -8.75 25.77
CA LEU A 11 -33.84 -7.77 25.85
C LEU A 11 -33.62 -6.82 27.05
N VAL A 12 -33.14 -7.32 28.19
CA VAL A 12 -32.83 -6.50 29.38
C VAL A 12 -31.64 -5.56 29.15
N CYS A 13 -30.63 -5.95 28.35
CA CYS A 13 -29.49 -5.07 28.06
C CYS A 13 -29.79 -3.96 27.02
N ILE A 14 -30.70 -4.20 26.07
CA ILE A 14 -30.98 -3.24 24.97
C ILE A 14 -32.22 -2.37 25.25
N LEU A 15 -33.28 -2.93 25.88
CA LEU A 15 -34.45 -2.14 26.32
C LEU A 15 -34.26 -1.51 27.70
N GLY A 16 -33.36 -2.02 28.55
CA GLY A 16 -33.03 -1.42 29.84
C GLY A 16 -32.27 -0.08 29.75
N ALA A 17 -31.58 0.20 28.63
CA ALA A 17 -30.89 1.48 28.43
C ALA A 17 -31.75 2.54 27.71
N THR A 18 -32.73 2.12 26.89
CA THR A 18 -33.52 3.05 26.05
C THR A 18 -34.95 3.26 26.52
N VAL A 19 -35.60 2.29 27.19
CA VAL A 19 -36.96 2.47 27.74
C VAL A 19 -36.93 2.92 29.20
N TRP A 20 -35.86 2.63 29.96
CA TRP A 20 -35.74 3.05 31.35
C TRP A 20 -35.30 4.52 31.53
N ALA A 21 -34.70 5.11 30.50
CA ALA A 21 -34.41 6.55 30.47
C ALA A 21 -35.69 7.41 30.36
N ALA A 22 -36.78 6.87 29.81
CA ALA A 22 -38.05 7.57 29.69
C ALA A 22 -38.85 7.63 31.01
N GLU A 23 -38.51 6.81 32.02
CA GLU A 23 -39.20 6.73 33.32
C GLU A 23 -38.30 7.10 34.52
N GLY A 24 -37.23 7.88 34.34
CA GLY A 24 -36.60 8.71 35.39
C GLY A 24 -36.40 8.16 36.83
N ARG A 25 -36.22 6.84 37.07
CA ARG A 25 -36.18 6.28 38.44
C ARG A 25 -35.26 5.07 38.71
N GLY A 26 -34.22 4.80 37.93
CA GLY A 26 -33.20 3.85 38.41
C GLY A 26 -31.81 3.94 37.78
N SER A 27 -30.83 3.39 38.51
CA SER A 27 -29.43 3.35 38.12
C SER A 27 -29.17 2.31 37.02
N MET A 28 -28.34 2.67 36.03
CA MET A 28 -27.80 1.75 35.03
C MET A 28 -26.51 1.12 35.56
N PHE A 29 -26.10 -0.02 35.00
CA PHE A 29 -24.80 -0.61 35.33
C PHE A 29 -24.16 -1.38 34.18
N VAL A 30 -22.84 -1.53 34.24
CA VAL A 30 -22.06 -2.45 33.41
C VAL A 30 -21.19 -3.35 34.29
N GLU A 31 -21.14 -4.64 33.98
CA GLU A 31 -20.27 -5.60 34.66
C GLU A 31 -18.87 -5.58 34.03
N LEU A 32 -17.85 -5.25 34.82
CA LEU A 32 -16.45 -5.24 34.41
C LEU A 32 -15.79 -6.53 34.89
N LYS A 33 -15.35 -7.36 33.94
CA LYS A 33 -14.72 -8.63 34.24
C LYS A 33 -13.21 -8.47 34.34
N LEU A 34 -12.66 -8.72 35.51
CA LEU A 34 -11.23 -8.69 35.74
C LEU A 34 -10.79 -10.09 36.16
N THR A 35 -9.88 -10.71 35.42
CA THR A 35 -9.08 -11.81 35.97
C THR A 35 -7.83 -11.18 36.57
N PRO A 36 -7.74 -11.04 37.91
CA PRO A 36 -6.51 -10.59 38.53
C PRO A 36 -5.39 -11.56 38.17
N PRO A 37 -4.14 -11.09 38.12
CA PRO A 37 -3.00 -12.00 38.12
C PRO A 37 -3.11 -12.97 39.31
N GLY A 38 -2.56 -14.18 39.18
CA GLY A 38 -2.78 -15.30 40.09
C GLY A 38 -2.36 -15.13 41.55
N GLY A 39 -1.85 -13.96 41.98
CA GLY A 39 -1.35 -13.74 43.33
C GLY A 39 -2.32 -13.13 44.36
N LEU A 40 -1.85 -13.16 45.61
CA LEU A 40 -2.54 -12.80 46.86
C LEU A 40 -2.53 -11.29 47.18
N SER A 41 -1.95 -10.44 46.32
CA SER A 41 -1.59 -9.06 46.70
C SER A 41 -2.40 -7.96 45.99
N PRO A 42 -2.68 -6.82 46.66
CA PRO A 42 -3.37 -5.70 46.04
C PRO A 42 -2.63 -5.11 44.82
N MET A 43 -3.38 -4.78 43.77
CA MET A 43 -2.87 -4.18 42.54
C MET A 43 -3.73 -2.99 42.10
N PRO A 44 -3.11 -1.87 41.68
CA PRO A 44 -3.85 -0.78 41.06
C PRO A 44 -4.39 -1.20 39.70
N VAL A 45 -5.63 -0.82 39.43
CA VAL A 45 -6.31 -1.05 38.16
C VAL A 45 -6.74 0.30 37.59
N MET A 46 -6.53 0.46 36.29
CA MET A 46 -6.94 1.63 35.51
C MET A 46 -7.59 1.14 34.23
N LEU A 47 -8.74 1.69 33.89
CA LEU A 47 -9.49 1.30 32.71
C LEU A 47 -10.23 2.50 32.12
N GLY A 48 -10.23 2.60 30.79
CA GLY A 48 -11.18 3.41 30.06
C GLY A 48 -12.54 2.76 29.93
N VAL A 49 -13.60 3.44 30.37
CA VAL A 49 -14.97 2.98 30.19
C VAL A 49 -15.73 3.96 29.29
N PRO A 50 -16.28 3.48 28.15
CA PRO A 50 -17.09 4.32 27.28
C PRO A 50 -18.55 4.42 27.76
N PHE A 51 -19.22 5.48 27.34
CA PHE A 51 -20.64 5.72 27.57
C PHE A 51 -21.32 6.19 26.30
N ALA A 52 -22.56 5.74 26.08
CA ALA A 52 -23.39 6.24 24.99
C ALA A 52 -23.70 7.72 25.18
N GLU A 53 -23.94 8.44 24.08
CA GLU A 53 -24.36 9.84 24.13
C GLU A 53 -25.64 9.99 24.97
N GLY A 54 -25.61 10.91 25.93
CA GLY A 54 -26.70 11.17 26.88
C GLY A 54 -26.81 10.17 28.04
N ALA A 55 -25.97 9.14 28.11
CA ALA A 55 -26.05 8.13 29.18
C ALA A 55 -25.43 8.60 30.52
N LEU A 56 -24.50 9.55 30.47
CA LEU A 56 -23.80 10.07 31.65
C LEU A 56 -23.47 11.56 31.49
N ASP A 57 -24.00 12.39 32.38
CA ASP A 57 -23.73 13.85 32.34
C ASP A 57 -22.46 14.24 33.10
N SER A 58 -22.20 13.56 34.23
CA SER A 58 -21.14 13.91 35.19
C SER A 58 -20.39 12.68 35.71
N PRO A 59 -19.05 12.74 35.85
CA PRO A 59 -18.27 11.65 36.46
C PRO A 59 -18.56 11.43 37.96
N GLU A 60 -19.29 12.34 38.61
CA GLU A 60 -19.76 12.18 40.00
C GLU A 60 -20.92 11.19 40.14
N HIS A 61 -21.64 10.96 39.04
CA HIS A 61 -22.77 10.04 38.98
C HIS A 61 -22.34 8.62 38.62
N VAL A 62 -21.20 8.19 39.14
CA VAL A 62 -20.57 6.89 38.85
C VAL A 62 -19.98 6.30 40.12
N ARG A 63 -20.32 5.05 40.46
CA ARG A 63 -19.69 4.30 41.55
C ARG A 63 -19.35 2.88 41.13
N LEU A 64 -18.34 2.30 41.77
CA LEU A 64 -17.91 0.94 41.51
C LEU A 64 -18.30 0.05 42.69
N LEU A 65 -18.94 -1.08 42.41
CA LEU A 65 -19.26 -2.12 43.38
C LEU A 65 -18.37 -3.34 43.15
N ASP A 66 -17.93 -3.96 44.23
CA ASP A 66 -17.17 -5.20 44.22
C ASP A 66 -18.06 -6.43 43.95
N PRO A 67 -17.50 -7.64 43.80
CA PRO A 67 -18.29 -8.85 43.57
C PRO A 67 -19.29 -9.22 44.69
N SER A 68 -19.15 -8.64 45.89
CA SER A 68 -20.11 -8.80 46.99
C SER A 68 -21.24 -7.77 46.97
N GLY A 69 -21.21 -6.82 46.02
CA GLY A 69 -22.18 -5.74 45.89
C GLY A 69 -21.88 -4.54 46.80
N GLN A 70 -20.72 -4.51 47.47
CA GLN A 70 -20.31 -3.38 48.31
C GLN A 70 -19.58 -2.33 47.48
N GLU A 71 -19.81 -1.05 47.80
CA GLU A 71 -19.11 0.03 47.11
C GLU A 71 -17.61 0.01 47.43
N THR A 72 -16.79 0.06 46.39
CA THR A 72 -15.33 0.03 46.50
C THR A 72 -14.74 1.41 46.23
N PRO A 73 -13.74 1.85 47.02
CA PRO A 73 -13.05 3.11 46.77
C PRO A 73 -12.56 3.20 45.33
N SER A 74 -13.00 4.23 44.63
CA SER A 74 -12.69 4.44 43.22
C SER A 74 -12.47 5.91 42.91
N GLN A 75 -11.72 6.17 41.85
CA GLN A 75 -11.42 7.48 41.30
C GLN A 75 -11.84 7.50 39.83
N VAL A 76 -12.58 8.54 39.44
CA VAL A 76 -13.15 8.69 38.09
C VAL A 76 -12.79 10.05 37.53
N SER A 77 -12.27 10.09 36.30
CA SER A 77 -11.96 11.34 35.58
C SER A 77 -12.44 11.26 34.14
N VAL A 78 -12.96 12.36 33.60
CA VAL A 78 -13.41 12.44 32.20
C VAL A 78 -12.19 12.52 31.29
N MET A 79 -12.18 11.72 30.22
CA MET A 79 -11.15 11.78 29.17
C MET A 79 -11.65 12.48 27.91
N SER A 80 -12.91 12.24 27.53
CA SER A 80 -13.57 13.00 26.46
C SER A 80 -15.09 13.05 26.62
N ARG A 81 -15.71 13.97 25.88
CA ARG A 81 -17.15 14.20 25.86
C ARG A 81 -17.66 14.08 24.43
N TRP A 82 -18.93 13.71 24.30
CA TRP A 82 -19.66 13.86 23.05
C TRP A 82 -19.80 15.34 22.72
N LEU A 83 -19.97 15.68 21.44
CA LEU A 83 -20.19 17.06 21.02
C LEU A 83 -21.45 17.67 21.67
N GLY A 84 -22.43 16.85 22.05
CA GLY A 84 -23.59 17.25 22.86
C GLY A 84 -23.29 17.51 24.35
N GLY A 85 -22.04 17.38 24.81
CA GLY A 85 -21.58 17.70 26.16
C GLY A 85 -21.62 16.54 27.17
N SER A 86 -22.39 15.48 26.90
CA SER A 86 -22.41 14.28 27.74
C SER A 86 -21.05 13.56 27.74
N VAL A 87 -20.75 12.82 28.81
CA VAL A 87 -19.49 12.09 28.96
C VAL A 87 -19.42 10.94 27.95
N LYS A 88 -18.32 10.88 27.18
CA LYS A 88 -18.06 9.81 26.21
C LYS A 88 -17.13 8.75 26.80
N TRP A 89 -16.07 9.19 27.47
CA TRP A 89 -15.08 8.31 28.08
C TRP A 89 -14.72 8.79 29.49
N VAL A 90 -14.66 7.84 30.44
CA VAL A 90 -14.03 8.07 31.74
C VAL A 90 -12.84 7.14 31.93
N ARG A 91 -11.83 7.63 32.65
CA ARG A 91 -10.83 6.80 33.29
C ARG A 91 -11.33 6.41 34.67
N LEU A 92 -11.49 5.12 34.91
CA LEU A 92 -11.87 4.50 36.17
C LEU A 92 -10.64 3.86 36.83
N GLU A 93 -10.44 4.12 38.11
CA GLU A 93 -9.27 3.68 38.86
C GLU A 93 -9.65 3.17 40.24
N TRP A 94 -9.08 2.03 40.66
CA TRP A 94 -9.25 1.47 42.00
C TRP A 94 -8.10 0.54 42.37
N ILE A 95 -8.05 0.10 43.63
CA ILE A 95 -7.13 -0.96 44.07
C ILE A 95 -7.89 -2.28 44.12
N CYS A 96 -7.56 -3.23 43.26
CA CYS A 96 -8.06 -4.59 43.36
C CYS A 96 -7.31 -5.32 44.48
N PRO A 97 -7.97 -5.88 45.51
CA PRO A 97 -7.30 -6.46 46.68
C PRO A 97 -6.50 -7.75 46.42
N GLY A 98 -6.39 -8.22 45.16
CA GLY A 98 -5.75 -9.50 44.82
C GLY A 98 -6.66 -10.72 45.08
N GLY A 99 -6.16 -11.93 44.86
CA GLY A 99 -6.93 -13.17 44.97
C GLY A 99 -7.32 -13.76 43.61
N GLY A 100 -7.18 -15.08 43.48
CA GLY A 100 -7.38 -15.79 42.22
C GLY A 100 -8.84 -15.84 41.73
N GLY A 101 -9.01 -16.17 40.46
CA GLY A 101 -10.31 -16.30 39.79
C GLY A 101 -10.81 -15.00 39.15
N GLU A 102 -11.76 -15.12 38.22
CA GLU A 102 -12.43 -13.97 37.61
C GLU A 102 -13.29 -13.23 38.65
N LYS A 103 -13.18 -11.90 38.66
CA LYS A 103 -13.96 -10.99 39.51
C LYS A 103 -14.85 -10.13 38.63
N ALA A 104 -16.14 -10.09 38.96
CA ALA A 104 -17.13 -9.25 38.32
C ALA A 104 -17.38 -8.01 39.19
N TYR A 105 -16.82 -6.87 38.78
CA TYR A 105 -17.15 -5.58 39.40
C TYR A 105 -18.36 -4.98 38.68
N ARG A 106 -19.18 -4.20 39.39
CA ARG A 106 -20.34 -3.53 38.79
C ARG A 106 -20.14 -2.02 38.83
N LEU A 107 -19.98 -1.41 37.67
CA LEU A 107 -19.93 0.05 37.54
C LEU A 107 -21.36 0.57 37.39
N GLU A 108 -21.89 1.21 38.43
CA GLU A 108 -23.21 1.83 38.40
C GLU A 108 -23.11 3.31 38.02
N PHE A 109 -24.05 3.78 37.21
CA PHE A 109 -24.08 5.16 36.74
C PHE A 109 -25.51 5.67 36.47
N GLY A 110 -25.65 7.00 36.42
CA GLY A 110 -26.89 7.72 36.14
C GLY A 110 -27.24 8.74 37.24
N ALA A 111 -28.17 9.66 36.97
CA ALA A 111 -28.43 10.84 37.82
C ALA A 111 -28.73 10.56 39.31
N GLY A 112 -29.25 9.37 39.65
CA GLY A 112 -29.50 8.94 41.03
C GLY A 112 -28.30 8.28 41.73
N VAL A 113 -27.19 8.07 41.03
CA VAL A 113 -25.98 7.44 41.57
C VAL A 113 -25.11 8.52 42.22
N LYS A 114 -24.71 8.29 43.46
CA LYS A 114 -23.73 9.11 44.16
C LYS A 114 -22.63 8.21 44.69
N ARG A 115 -21.40 8.50 44.31
CA ARG A 115 -20.20 7.84 44.87
C ARG A 115 -20.00 8.31 46.30
N ALA A 116 -19.69 7.37 47.20
CA ALA A 116 -19.36 7.71 48.58
C ALA A 116 -18.02 8.45 48.65
N ASP A 117 -17.88 9.34 49.64
CA ASP A 117 -16.58 9.90 49.99
C ASP A 117 -15.77 8.84 50.73
N TYR A 118 -14.51 8.66 50.32
CA TYR A 118 -13.62 7.68 50.93
C TYR A 118 -12.48 8.37 51.69
N PRO A 119 -12.25 8.04 52.97
CA PRO A 119 -11.08 8.52 53.69
C PRO A 119 -9.83 7.89 53.10
N THR A 120 -9.04 8.69 52.36
CA THR A 120 -7.75 8.27 51.82
C THR A 120 -6.60 8.82 52.65
N LYS A 121 -5.56 8.01 52.82
CA LYS A 121 -4.24 8.45 53.33
C LYS A 121 -3.35 9.00 52.23
N LEU A 122 -3.75 8.86 50.96
CA LEU A 122 -3.02 9.46 49.84
C LEU A 122 -3.13 10.99 49.91
N ARG A 123 -1.97 11.64 50.03
CA ARG A 123 -1.84 13.09 50.12
C ARG A 123 -0.70 13.54 49.23
N LEU A 124 -0.97 14.52 48.37
CA LEU A 124 0.05 15.21 47.61
C LEU A 124 0.19 16.62 48.18
N ARG A 125 1.41 16.99 48.56
CA ARG A 125 1.77 18.34 49.02
C ARG A 125 2.66 18.98 47.98
N ASP A 126 2.24 20.15 47.53
CA ASP A 126 3.01 20.97 46.61
C ASP A 126 3.70 22.08 47.39
N GLU A 127 5.00 21.90 47.66
CA GLU A 127 5.82 22.87 48.38
C GLU A 127 6.68 23.70 47.42
N ALA A 128 7.27 24.78 47.90
CA ALA A 128 8.06 25.70 47.06
C ALA A 128 9.23 25.00 46.33
N GLN A 129 9.86 24.00 46.98
CA GLN A 129 11.07 23.34 46.47
C GLN A 129 10.83 21.90 45.99
N ALA A 130 9.74 21.25 46.41
CA ALA A 130 9.48 19.84 46.13
C ALA A 130 7.98 19.52 46.13
N LEU A 131 7.63 18.41 45.48
CA LEU A 131 6.37 17.70 45.63
C LEU A 131 6.59 16.50 46.56
N GLU A 132 5.70 16.32 47.53
CA GLU A 132 5.67 15.14 48.39
C GLU A 132 4.37 14.36 48.18
N ALA A 133 4.47 13.08 47.86
CA ALA A 133 3.33 12.19 47.70
C ALA A 133 3.37 11.09 48.76
N ALA A 134 2.54 11.21 49.79
CA ALA A 134 2.40 10.24 50.87
C ALA A 134 1.25 9.28 50.58
N THR A 135 1.51 7.97 50.46
CA THR A 135 0.48 6.96 50.17
C THR A 135 -0.23 6.44 51.43
N GLY A 136 0.31 6.74 52.60
CA GLY A 136 -0.01 6.08 53.86
C GLY A 136 0.86 4.87 54.17
N ALA A 137 1.59 4.33 53.18
CA ALA A 137 2.56 3.23 53.35
C ALA A 137 4.00 3.64 52.99
N LEU A 138 4.16 4.64 52.13
CA LEU A 138 5.43 5.32 51.83
C LEU A 138 5.21 6.83 51.59
N VAL A 139 6.30 7.58 51.57
CA VAL A 139 6.35 8.99 51.12
C VAL A 139 7.39 9.11 50.02
N LEU A 140 6.96 9.57 48.84
CA LEU A 140 7.85 9.87 47.72
C LEU A 140 8.07 11.39 47.65
N VAL A 141 9.33 11.81 47.63
CA VAL A 141 9.73 13.21 47.54
C VAL A 141 10.39 13.47 46.19
N ARG A 142 9.91 14.50 45.51
CA ARG A 142 10.37 14.92 44.20
C ARG A 142 10.62 16.43 44.15
N GLY A 143 11.87 16.83 44.16
CA GLY A 143 12.33 18.20 44.03
C GLY A 143 11.99 18.83 42.68
N LYS A 144 11.83 20.14 42.65
CA LYS A 144 11.44 20.88 41.44
C LYS A 144 12.62 21.31 40.56
N GLN A 145 13.86 21.10 41.02
CA GLN A 145 15.07 21.56 40.33
C GLN A 145 15.95 20.43 39.78
N THR A 146 15.88 19.22 40.32
CA THR A 146 16.73 18.08 39.91
C THR A 146 16.09 17.34 38.74
N SER A 147 16.83 16.81 37.76
CA SER A 147 16.26 15.97 36.67
C SER A 147 16.15 14.48 37.01
N SER A 148 16.01 14.16 38.30
CA SER A 148 15.82 12.80 38.82
C SER A 148 14.35 12.39 38.79
N PRO A 149 13.97 11.12 38.52
CA PRO A 149 12.58 10.69 38.61
C PRO A 149 11.95 10.90 40.00
N PHE A 150 12.75 10.75 41.04
CA PHE A 150 12.44 11.09 42.43
C PHE A 150 13.76 11.31 43.18
N ASP A 151 13.71 12.13 44.23
CA ASP A 151 14.88 12.39 45.05
C ASP A 151 14.93 11.44 46.25
N ARG A 152 13.81 11.18 46.93
CA ARG A 152 13.78 10.28 48.08
C ARG A 152 12.51 9.45 48.12
N VAL A 153 12.62 8.25 48.65
CA VAL A 153 11.47 7.43 49.05
C VAL A 153 11.67 7.04 50.51
N LEU A 154 10.68 7.34 51.34
CA LEU A 154 10.67 7.07 52.77
C LEU A 154 9.56 6.07 53.09
N SER A 155 9.76 5.22 54.09
CA SER A 155 8.66 4.44 54.68
C SER A 155 7.72 5.33 55.50
N SER A 156 6.57 4.79 55.89
CA SER A 156 5.57 5.52 56.68
C SER A 156 6.05 6.01 58.06
N ASP A 157 7.12 5.42 58.60
CA ASP A 157 7.79 5.83 59.85
C ASP A 157 8.98 6.79 59.62
N GLY A 158 9.22 7.21 58.38
CA GLY A 158 10.24 8.21 58.02
C GLY A 158 11.63 7.64 57.74
N LYS A 159 11.83 6.32 57.76
CA LYS A 159 13.11 5.71 57.37
C LYS A 159 13.33 5.82 55.86
N ALA A 160 14.54 6.17 55.44
CA ALA A 160 14.89 6.20 54.03
C ALA A 160 14.89 4.78 53.43
N LEU A 161 14.23 4.62 52.29
CA LEU A 161 14.19 3.41 51.47
C LEU A 161 15.07 3.60 50.22
N ALA A 162 14.93 4.75 49.54
CA ALA A 162 15.77 5.15 48.42
C ALA A 162 16.20 6.63 48.53
N GLU A 163 17.43 6.91 48.08
CA GLU A 163 18.11 8.21 48.21
C GLU A 163 18.20 9.00 46.90
N ALA A 164 17.99 8.35 45.74
CA ALA A 164 17.87 9.01 44.43
C ALA A 164 17.47 8.01 43.34
N GLY A 165 16.69 8.47 42.36
CA GLY A 165 16.66 7.90 41.01
C GLY A 165 17.53 8.74 40.06
N ILE A 166 18.52 8.14 39.41
CA ILE A 166 19.47 8.83 38.53
C ILE A 166 19.33 8.28 37.12
N VAL A 167 19.02 9.13 36.15
CA VAL A 167 19.06 8.78 34.74
C VAL A 167 20.46 9.09 34.22
N ARG A 168 21.02 8.17 33.42
CA ARG A 168 22.34 8.30 32.80
C ARG A 168 22.28 7.85 31.35
N VAL A 169 22.91 8.62 30.48
CA VAL A 169 23.11 8.30 29.06
C VAL A 169 24.59 8.41 28.75
N VAL A 170 25.15 7.38 28.11
CA VAL A 170 26.55 7.32 27.67
C VAL A 170 26.56 7.11 26.17
N ASP A 171 27.24 8.00 25.44
CA ASP A 171 27.38 7.89 23.99
C ASP A 171 28.47 6.88 23.56
N LYS A 172 28.62 6.65 22.26
CA LYS A 172 29.64 5.77 21.68
C LYS A 172 31.09 6.16 22.01
N ASP A 173 31.33 7.43 22.33
CA ASP A 173 32.65 7.97 22.66
C ASP A 173 32.91 7.97 24.18
N GLY A 174 31.96 7.47 24.98
CA GLY A 174 32.06 7.38 26.43
C GLY A 174 31.70 8.67 27.16
N LYS A 175 31.10 9.66 26.48
CA LYS A 175 30.68 10.90 27.12
C LYS A 175 29.34 10.69 27.82
N GLU A 176 29.24 11.23 29.03
CA GLU A 176 28.10 11.00 29.92
C GLU A 176 27.24 12.25 30.11
N TRP A 177 25.92 12.04 30.00
CA TRP A 177 24.91 12.98 30.46
C TRP A 177 24.10 12.31 31.56
N ARG A 178 23.75 13.06 32.60
CA ARG A 178 23.05 12.50 33.75
C ARG A 178 22.06 13.47 34.38
N SER A 179 21.23 12.93 35.28
CA SER A 179 20.39 13.75 36.15
C SER A 179 21.25 14.75 36.94
N ALA A 180 20.80 16.00 36.99
CA ALA A 180 21.54 17.10 37.61
C ALA A 180 20.60 18.17 38.17
N GLU A 181 21.13 19.06 39.02
CA GLU A 181 20.42 20.23 39.51
C GLU A 181 20.18 21.28 38.41
N ASN A 182 19.14 22.10 38.60
CA ASN A 182 18.69 23.15 37.69
C ASN A 182 18.46 22.64 36.25
N ALA A 183 18.03 21.39 36.12
CA ALA A 183 17.87 20.69 34.83
C ALA A 183 16.42 20.28 34.54
N THR A 184 15.49 20.76 35.37
CA THR A 184 14.05 20.51 35.22
C THR A 184 13.42 21.62 34.39
N GLU A 185 12.64 21.26 33.37
CA GLU A 185 11.87 22.21 32.58
C GLU A 185 10.50 22.46 33.20
N SER A 186 9.84 21.39 33.67
CA SER A 186 8.57 21.50 34.39
C SER A 186 8.32 20.28 35.30
N VAL A 187 7.61 20.51 36.40
CA VAL A 187 7.03 19.46 37.25
C VAL A 187 5.55 19.75 37.40
N VAL A 188 4.71 18.82 36.95
CA VAL A 188 3.26 19.00 36.89
C VAL A 188 2.58 17.83 37.59
N VAL A 189 1.59 18.13 38.42
CA VAL A 189 0.67 17.11 38.96
C VAL A 189 -0.38 16.81 37.89
N GLU A 190 -0.26 15.68 37.20
CA GLU A 190 -1.21 15.27 36.15
C GLU A 190 -2.48 14.64 36.74
N SER A 191 -2.37 14.03 37.92
CA SER A 191 -3.49 13.40 38.61
C SER A 191 -3.28 13.46 40.12
N SER A 192 -4.33 13.80 40.85
CA SER A 192 -4.36 13.81 42.31
C SER A 192 -5.77 13.41 42.75
N GLY A 193 -5.93 12.18 43.23
CA GLY A 193 -7.19 11.71 43.78
C GLY A 193 -6.99 10.65 44.86
N PRO A 194 -8.08 10.02 45.33
CA PRO A 194 -8.02 9.16 46.51
C PRO A 194 -7.34 7.81 46.28
N ILE A 195 -7.15 7.40 45.02
CA ILE A 195 -6.57 6.10 44.65
C ILE A 195 -5.14 6.25 44.11
N ARG A 196 -4.91 7.25 43.25
CA ARG A 196 -3.62 7.48 42.58
C ARG A 196 -3.28 8.95 42.53
N ALA A 197 -1.99 9.24 42.67
CA ALA A 197 -1.40 10.52 42.28
C ALA A 197 -0.30 10.28 41.25
N THR A 198 -0.20 11.14 40.24
CA THR A 198 0.81 11.08 39.18
C THR A 198 1.47 12.44 39.01
N ILE A 199 2.81 12.43 39.04
CA ILE A 199 3.67 13.60 38.82
C ILE A 199 4.40 13.41 37.50
N LEU A 200 4.24 14.32 36.56
CA LEU A 200 5.03 14.41 35.34
C LEU A 200 6.20 15.37 35.55
N CYS A 201 7.41 14.88 35.28
CA CYS A 201 8.63 15.66 35.27
C CYS A 201 9.17 15.73 33.84
N ARG A 202 9.25 16.93 33.26
CA ARG A 202 9.98 17.18 32.01
C ARG A 202 11.33 17.76 32.34
N SER A 203 12.39 17.16 31.83
CA SER A 203 13.74 17.49 32.27
C SER A 203 14.77 17.22 31.19
N LEU A 204 15.91 17.89 31.30
CA LEU A 204 17.09 17.68 30.47
C LEU A 204 18.18 16.95 31.26
N LEU A 205 18.97 16.15 30.56
CA LEU A 205 20.21 15.59 31.11
C LEU A 205 21.38 16.54 30.83
N LYS A 206 22.24 16.74 31.84
CA LYS A 206 23.36 17.68 31.75
C LYS A 206 24.71 16.98 31.63
N ARG A 207 25.62 17.68 30.96
CA ARG A 207 27.07 17.44 30.94
C ARG A 207 27.76 18.79 31.14
N ALA A 208 28.85 18.84 31.90
CA ALA A 208 29.44 20.10 32.38
C ALA A 208 29.98 21.02 31.25
N ASP A 209 30.34 20.45 30.10
CA ASP A 209 31.04 21.10 28.99
C ASP A 209 30.21 21.11 27.68
N SER A 210 28.90 20.91 27.75
CA SER A 210 28.05 20.73 26.56
C SER A 210 26.61 21.18 26.79
N PRO A 211 25.91 21.64 25.73
CA PRO A 211 24.46 21.75 25.80
C PRO A 211 23.83 20.39 26.14
N ALA A 212 22.63 20.47 26.72
CA ALA A 212 21.79 19.30 26.94
C ALA A 212 21.52 18.60 25.60
N ALA A 213 21.68 17.28 25.58
CA ALA A 213 21.51 16.46 24.38
C ALA A 213 20.39 15.42 24.52
N TYR A 214 19.76 15.34 25.69
CA TYR A 214 18.71 14.35 25.97
C TYR A 214 17.63 14.95 26.86
N ARG A 215 16.37 14.76 26.45
CA ARG A 215 15.17 15.11 27.20
C ARG A 215 14.54 13.85 27.78
N CYS A 216 14.00 13.99 28.99
CA CYS A 216 13.30 12.95 29.71
C CYS A 216 11.93 13.46 30.18
N ASP A 217 10.87 12.76 29.78
CA ASP A 217 9.52 12.97 30.28
C ASP A 217 9.18 11.78 31.18
N THR A 218 9.19 11.99 32.49
CA THR A 218 9.04 10.93 33.49
C THR A 218 7.79 11.11 34.31
N ARG A 219 6.86 10.16 34.21
CA ARG A 219 5.66 10.08 35.03
C ARG A 219 5.88 9.13 36.19
N VAL A 220 5.81 9.65 37.42
CA VAL A 220 5.88 8.86 38.65
C VAL A 220 4.49 8.80 39.26
N SER A 221 3.93 7.60 39.35
CA SER A 221 2.63 7.34 39.97
C SER A 221 2.78 6.56 41.26
N VAL A 222 2.05 6.99 42.28
CA VAL A 222 1.95 6.32 43.58
C VAL A 222 0.48 6.00 43.89
N PHE A 223 0.25 4.97 44.70
CA PHE A 223 -1.07 4.38 44.91
C PHE A 223 -1.43 4.32 46.39
N ALA A 224 -2.67 4.65 46.72
CA ALA A 224 -3.15 4.71 48.11
C ALA A 224 -2.95 3.38 48.85
N GLY A 225 -2.34 3.44 50.02
CA GLY A 225 -2.09 2.28 50.89
C GLY A 225 -1.01 1.32 50.41
N LEU A 226 -0.40 1.53 49.23
CA LEU A 226 0.62 0.63 48.67
C LEU A 226 2.02 1.22 48.79
N ARG A 227 3.01 0.31 48.79
CA ARG A 227 4.44 0.61 48.68
C ARG A 227 4.95 0.50 47.23
N LEU A 228 4.02 0.60 46.29
CA LEU A 228 4.23 0.41 44.86
C LEU A 228 4.36 1.78 44.17
N VAL A 229 5.36 1.92 43.31
CA VAL A 229 5.61 3.11 42.49
C VAL A 229 5.71 2.67 41.02
N LYS A 230 4.93 3.31 40.15
CA LYS A 230 5.02 3.13 38.69
C LYS A 230 5.78 4.32 38.09
N VAL A 231 6.82 4.04 37.32
CA VAL A 231 7.63 5.03 36.60
C VAL A 231 7.49 4.76 35.09
N ASN A 232 6.78 5.64 34.38
CA ASN A 232 6.85 5.67 32.92
C ASN A 232 7.90 6.69 32.51
N HIS A 233 9.01 6.24 31.95
CA HIS A 233 10.14 7.07 31.58
C HIS A 233 10.28 7.13 30.06
N THR A 234 10.01 8.29 29.47
CA THR A 234 10.21 8.57 28.04
C THR A 234 11.54 9.27 27.85
N PHE A 235 12.36 8.73 26.95
CA PHE A 235 13.68 9.24 26.60
C PHE A 235 13.69 9.71 25.13
N GLN A 236 14.24 10.90 24.88
CA GLN A 236 14.41 11.45 23.53
C GLN A 236 15.77 12.17 23.39
N PRO A 237 16.58 11.86 22.36
CA PRO A 237 17.72 12.70 21.98
C PRO A 237 17.26 14.06 21.44
N VAL A 238 17.99 15.12 21.76
CA VAL A 238 17.71 16.50 21.30
C VAL A 238 19.01 17.17 20.84
N GLY A 239 18.90 18.13 19.94
CA GLY A 239 20.07 18.78 19.33
C GLY A 239 20.73 17.91 18.26
N GLY A 240 22.00 18.17 17.93
CA GLY A 240 22.76 17.37 16.96
C GLY A 240 23.65 16.31 17.61
N PRO A 241 24.00 15.21 16.93
CA PRO A 241 23.74 14.90 15.51
C PRO A 241 22.30 14.40 15.22
N GLU A 242 21.92 14.21 13.95
CA GLU A 242 20.58 13.71 13.59
C GLU A 242 20.28 12.31 14.13
N THR A 243 21.29 11.43 14.15
CA THR A 243 21.22 10.11 14.80
C THR A 243 22.28 10.04 15.89
N HIS A 244 21.84 9.78 17.12
CA HIS A 244 22.71 9.59 18.27
C HIS A 244 23.09 8.11 18.39
N GLU A 245 24.37 7.86 18.67
CA GLU A 245 24.91 6.54 18.90
C GLU A 245 25.22 6.36 20.39
N LEU A 246 24.45 5.50 21.06
CA LEU A 246 24.42 5.37 22.51
C LEU A 246 24.94 3.99 22.97
N ARG A 247 25.91 3.99 23.88
CA ARG A 247 26.37 2.77 24.57
C ARG A 247 25.49 2.39 25.73
N GLN A 248 24.83 3.36 26.36
CA GLN A 248 24.03 3.10 27.54
C GLN A 248 22.92 4.13 27.69
N VAL A 249 21.73 3.66 28.05
CA VAL A 249 20.64 4.45 28.64
C VAL A 249 20.21 3.71 29.91
N ALA A 250 20.32 4.34 31.07
CA ALA A 250 20.12 3.65 32.34
C ALA A 250 19.37 4.49 33.37
N LEU A 251 18.56 3.80 34.17
CA LEU A 251 17.95 4.32 35.39
C LEU A 251 18.57 3.60 36.60
N THR A 252 19.33 4.33 37.42
CA THR A 252 19.99 3.81 38.62
C THR A 252 19.26 4.27 39.88
N LEU A 253 19.01 3.34 40.79
CA LEU A 253 18.36 3.55 42.08
C LEU A 253 19.40 3.38 43.19
N ARG A 254 19.58 4.42 44.00
CA ARG A 254 20.41 4.35 45.21
C ARG A 254 19.53 4.02 46.40
N LEU A 255 19.80 2.88 47.04
CA LEU A 255 19.07 2.42 48.22
C LEU A 255 19.77 2.86 49.51
N ALA A 256 18.97 3.20 50.52
CA ALA A 256 19.49 3.68 51.80
C ALA A 256 20.04 2.55 52.70
N ALA A 257 19.55 1.31 52.54
CA ALA A 257 20.02 0.15 53.29
C ALA A 257 21.05 -0.67 52.50
N ARG A 258 22.25 -0.86 53.08
CA ARG A 258 23.34 -1.67 52.52
C ARG A 258 23.56 -2.89 53.42
N GLY A 259 23.26 -4.12 52.95
CA GLY A 259 23.78 -5.31 53.61
C GLY A 259 23.10 -6.65 53.31
N GLY A 260 23.92 -7.65 52.95
CA GLY A 260 23.82 -9.04 53.43
C GLY A 260 22.77 -9.98 52.82
N GLN A 261 21.98 -9.59 51.82
CA GLN A 261 20.91 -10.44 51.26
C GLN A 261 21.25 -10.96 49.86
N SER A 262 20.77 -12.17 49.54
CA SER A 262 20.85 -12.74 48.19
C SER A 262 20.08 -11.89 47.19
N ILE A 263 20.63 -11.77 45.98
CA ILE A 263 19.97 -11.09 44.87
C ILE A 263 19.22 -12.16 44.08
N THR A 264 17.97 -11.87 43.70
CA THR A 264 17.17 -12.79 42.88
C THR A 264 16.82 -12.14 41.55
N PHE A 265 17.07 -12.83 40.45
CA PHE A 265 16.65 -12.42 39.11
C PHE A 265 15.55 -13.35 38.59
N GLY A 266 14.60 -12.81 37.82
CA GLY A 266 13.62 -13.62 37.12
C GLY A 266 14.28 -14.48 36.04
N GLY A 267 14.02 -15.79 36.05
CA GLY A 267 14.37 -16.72 34.97
C GLY A 267 13.11 -17.26 34.28
N ALA A 268 13.28 -17.81 33.07
CA ALA A 268 12.18 -18.30 32.22
C ALA A 268 11.25 -19.30 32.92
N SER A 269 11.82 -20.22 33.70
CA SER A 269 11.06 -21.21 34.49
C SER A 269 11.16 -20.92 35.98
N GLU A 270 12.39 -20.82 36.51
CA GLU A 270 12.65 -20.55 37.92
C GLU A 270 13.55 -19.32 38.11
N PRO A 271 13.41 -18.61 39.24
CA PRO A 271 14.28 -17.49 39.58
C PRO A 271 15.72 -17.95 39.81
N HIS A 272 16.66 -17.08 39.46
CA HIS A 272 18.09 -17.26 39.74
C HIS A 272 18.47 -16.49 40.99
N ALA A 273 18.79 -17.19 42.08
CA ALA A 273 19.37 -16.58 43.27
C ALA A 273 20.90 -16.56 43.16
N VAL A 274 21.50 -15.40 43.39
CA VAL A 274 22.96 -15.22 43.39
C VAL A 274 23.42 -14.57 44.70
N PRO A 275 24.69 -14.79 45.11
CA PRO A 275 25.26 -14.14 46.28
C PRO A 275 25.20 -12.61 46.17
N ALA A 276 25.24 -11.94 47.32
CA ALA A 276 25.42 -10.49 47.34
C ALA A 276 26.74 -10.11 46.64
N GLY A 277 26.68 -9.16 45.72
CA GLY A 277 27.83 -8.73 44.93
C GLY A 277 27.41 -8.22 43.54
N PRO A 278 28.38 -7.81 42.71
CA PRO A 278 28.09 -7.33 41.37
C PRO A 278 27.55 -8.46 40.48
N ALA A 279 26.33 -8.28 39.99
CA ALA A 279 25.66 -9.23 39.11
C ALA A 279 24.77 -8.49 38.11
N TYR A 280 24.58 -9.06 36.93
CA TYR A 280 23.65 -8.52 35.94
C TYR A 280 22.97 -9.60 35.11
N LEU A 281 21.71 -9.38 34.77
CA LEU A 281 20.97 -10.12 33.76
C LEU A 281 20.76 -9.22 32.54
N ILE A 282 21.06 -9.73 31.34
CA ILE A 282 20.83 -9.03 30.07
C ILE A 282 19.96 -9.86 29.13
N ALA A 283 18.93 -9.25 28.55
CA ALA A 283 18.17 -9.79 27.42
C ALA A 283 18.89 -9.47 26.10
N LYS A 284 19.03 -10.46 25.22
CA LYS A 284 19.83 -10.40 23.99
C LYS A 284 18.95 -10.35 22.73
N PRO A 285 19.50 -9.95 21.56
CA PRO A 285 18.75 -9.86 20.31
C PRO A 285 18.26 -11.20 19.76
N ASP A 286 18.93 -12.30 20.11
CA ASP A 286 18.52 -13.67 19.77
C ASP A 286 17.39 -14.20 20.68
N LEU A 287 16.74 -13.31 21.44
CA LEU A 287 15.68 -13.58 22.41
C LEU A 287 16.10 -14.47 23.59
N THR A 288 17.41 -14.69 23.78
CA THR A 288 17.96 -15.34 24.97
C THR A 288 18.33 -14.32 26.05
N TYR A 289 18.65 -14.79 27.25
CA TYR A 289 19.25 -13.98 28.30
C TYR A 289 20.46 -14.68 28.92
N ALA A 290 21.36 -13.87 29.48
CA ALA A 290 22.46 -14.34 30.30
C ALA A 290 22.49 -13.60 31.63
N LEU A 291 22.69 -14.34 32.71
CA LEU A 291 22.94 -13.85 34.05
C LEU A 291 24.42 -14.08 34.40
N SER A 292 25.11 -13.00 34.77
CA SER A 292 26.51 -13.01 35.14
C SER A 292 26.70 -12.56 36.59
N VAL A 293 27.66 -13.18 37.29
CA VAL A 293 28.20 -12.74 38.58
C VAL A 293 29.68 -12.46 38.37
N GLY A 294 30.08 -11.18 38.48
CA GLY A 294 31.36 -10.73 37.93
C GLY A 294 31.44 -11.04 36.42
N GLU A 295 32.53 -11.69 35.99
CA GLU A 295 32.74 -12.10 34.59
C GLU A 295 32.17 -13.48 34.25
N LYS A 296 31.66 -14.22 35.24
CA LYS A 296 31.18 -15.59 35.04
C LYS A 296 29.69 -15.61 34.75
N ILE A 297 29.31 -16.21 33.63
CA ILE A 297 27.90 -16.55 33.35
C ILE A 297 27.47 -17.70 34.28
N VAL A 298 26.44 -17.46 35.08
CA VAL A 298 25.90 -18.41 36.06
C VAL A 298 24.48 -18.88 35.73
N GLY A 299 23.80 -18.23 34.79
CA GLY A 299 22.47 -18.60 34.33
C GLY A 299 22.21 -18.16 32.90
N THR A 300 21.42 -18.95 32.16
CA THR A 300 20.96 -18.60 30.80
C THR A 300 19.53 -19.10 30.61
N GLY A 301 18.84 -18.58 29.60
CA GLY A 301 17.54 -19.07 29.17
C GLY A 301 16.96 -18.19 28.06
N GLU A 302 15.68 -18.39 27.73
CA GLU A 302 14.97 -17.60 26.74
C GLU A 302 14.07 -16.55 27.40
N ARG A 303 13.83 -15.43 26.72
CA ARG A 303 12.79 -14.43 27.04
C ARG A 303 12.73 -14.07 28.53
N ALA A 304 13.79 -13.39 29.00
CA ALA A 304 13.88 -12.97 30.40
C ALA A 304 12.60 -12.24 30.86
N PRO A 305 11.97 -12.66 31.98
CA PRO A 305 10.73 -12.06 32.46
C PRO A 305 10.83 -10.56 32.78
N GLY A 306 12.04 -10.07 33.11
CA GLY A 306 12.28 -8.64 33.31
C GLY A 306 12.08 -8.15 34.74
N TRP A 307 12.44 -8.95 35.75
CA TRP A 307 12.43 -8.50 37.14
C TRP A 307 13.66 -8.94 37.94
N MET A 308 13.99 -8.17 38.98
CA MET A 308 15.01 -8.49 39.98
C MET A 308 14.55 -8.05 41.37
N ALA A 309 15.04 -8.72 42.41
CA ALA A 309 14.79 -8.37 43.79
C ALA A 309 16.09 -8.37 44.59
N ALA A 310 16.34 -7.26 45.29
CA ALA A 310 17.52 -7.07 46.12
C ALA A 310 17.24 -6.01 47.19
N SER A 311 17.80 -6.19 48.40
CA SER A 311 17.74 -5.20 49.48
C SER A 311 16.33 -4.69 49.80
N GLY A 312 15.34 -5.59 49.81
CA GLY A 312 13.94 -5.24 50.08
C GLY A 312 13.24 -4.49 48.94
N LEU A 313 13.83 -4.38 47.74
CA LEU A 313 13.19 -3.78 46.57
C LEU A 313 12.99 -4.83 45.48
N LEU A 314 11.77 -4.94 44.96
CA LEU A 314 11.47 -5.59 43.68
C LEU A 314 11.42 -4.52 42.57
N VAL A 315 12.18 -4.76 41.51
CA VAL A 315 12.12 -4.01 40.25
C VAL A 315 11.51 -4.92 39.20
N ALA A 316 10.45 -4.47 38.52
CA ALA A 316 9.84 -5.15 37.39
C ALA A 316 9.73 -4.20 36.20
N VAL A 317 10.17 -4.64 35.02
CA VAL A 317 10.22 -3.83 33.80
C VAL A 317 9.35 -4.50 32.75
N ARG A 318 8.32 -3.78 32.29
CA ARG A 318 7.42 -4.29 31.26
C ARG A 318 8.14 -4.34 29.91
N ASP A 319 7.76 -5.33 29.09
CA ASP A 319 8.30 -5.53 27.75
C ASP A 319 9.84 -5.67 27.71
N PHE A 320 10.42 -6.34 28.71
CA PHE A 320 11.87 -6.39 28.94
C PHE A 320 12.66 -7.11 27.83
N TRP A 321 12.28 -8.35 27.49
CA TRP A 321 12.97 -9.08 26.41
C TRP A 321 12.50 -8.61 25.04
N GLN A 322 11.27 -8.10 24.95
CA GLN A 322 10.68 -7.56 23.74
C GLN A 322 11.43 -6.31 23.28
N LEU A 323 11.80 -5.42 24.20
CA LEU A 323 12.60 -4.20 23.93
C LEU A 323 14.09 -4.42 24.23
N ASN A 324 14.64 -5.60 23.90
CA ASN A 324 16.07 -5.88 24.09
C ASN A 324 16.96 -4.81 23.39
N GLN A 325 18.17 -4.51 23.87
CA GLN A 325 18.99 -5.22 24.86
C GLN A 325 18.97 -4.59 26.26
N LYS A 326 17.92 -4.87 27.05
CA LYS A 326 17.77 -4.37 28.42
C LYS A 326 18.56 -5.21 29.44
N SER A 327 18.99 -4.57 30.52
CA SER A 327 19.61 -5.24 31.67
C SER A 327 19.01 -4.86 33.02
N LEU A 328 19.17 -5.77 33.99
CA LEU A 328 18.97 -5.53 35.41
C LEU A 328 20.29 -5.82 36.11
N GLU A 329 20.81 -4.86 36.87
CA GLU A 329 22.16 -4.90 37.40
C GLU A 329 22.20 -4.50 38.87
N VAL A 330 23.11 -5.12 39.62
CA VAL A 330 23.53 -4.68 40.95
C VAL A 330 25.00 -4.28 40.87
N SER A 331 25.31 -3.03 41.24
CA SER A 331 26.67 -2.51 41.22
C SER A 331 27.45 -2.89 42.48
N PRO A 332 28.80 -2.77 42.49
CA PRO A 332 29.62 -3.09 43.66
C PRO A 332 29.26 -2.29 44.93
N ASP A 333 28.78 -1.06 44.77
CA ASP A 333 28.31 -0.20 45.87
C ASP A 333 26.86 -0.48 46.30
N GLY A 334 26.21 -1.50 45.70
CA GLY A 334 24.86 -1.96 46.04
C GLY A 334 23.74 -1.16 45.39
N ALA A 335 24.04 -0.27 44.44
CA ALA A 335 23.00 0.41 43.67
C ALA A 335 22.36 -0.54 42.65
N LEU A 336 21.06 -0.36 42.42
CA LEU A 336 20.31 -1.15 41.45
C LEU A 336 20.21 -0.36 40.15
N THR A 337 20.62 -0.94 39.02
CA THR A 337 20.56 -0.27 37.72
C THR A 337 19.68 -1.03 36.75
N ILE A 338 18.79 -0.30 36.10
CA ILE A 338 17.97 -0.77 34.99
C ILE A 338 18.62 -0.22 33.72
N GLY A 339 19.29 -1.08 32.96
CA GLY A 339 19.78 -0.75 31.63
C GLY A 339 18.60 -0.73 30.66
N LEU A 340 18.06 0.45 30.38
CA LEU A 340 17.01 0.65 29.39
C LEU A 340 17.55 0.40 27.98
N TRP A 341 18.81 0.76 27.76
CA TRP A 341 19.75 0.15 26.83
C TRP A 341 21.03 -0.20 27.60
N SER A 342 21.38 -1.49 27.63
CA SER A 342 22.44 -1.98 28.51
C SER A 342 23.84 -1.59 28.04
N ARG A 343 24.73 -1.27 28.99
CA ARG A 343 26.18 -1.17 28.71
C ARG A 343 26.83 -2.50 28.32
N HIS A 344 26.13 -3.61 28.59
CA HIS A 344 26.54 -4.97 28.20
C HIS A 344 25.96 -5.37 26.83
N ALA A 345 25.24 -4.47 26.15
CA ALA A 345 24.70 -4.73 24.83
C ALA A 345 25.83 -5.03 23.83
N SER A 346 25.58 -5.97 22.92
CA SER A 346 26.54 -6.31 21.87
C SER A 346 26.70 -5.23 20.80
N THR A 347 25.79 -4.24 20.77
CA THR A 347 25.74 -3.16 19.80
C THR A 347 25.51 -1.80 20.46
N THR A 348 25.90 -0.75 19.75
CA THR A 348 25.49 0.63 20.08
C THR A 348 24.06 0.87 19.61
N LEU A 349 23.23 1.51 20.43
CA LEU A 349 21.90 1.95 20.02
C LEU A 349 22.01 3.14 19.09
N LYS A 350 21.43 3.03 17.89
CA LYS A 350 21.20 4.17 17.01
C LYS A 350 19.82 4.73 17.27
N MET A 351 19.76 6.00 17.65
CA MET A 351 18.53 6.69 18.00
C MET A 351 18.45 8.06 17.30
N PRO A 352 17.60 8.20 16.27
CA PRO A 352 17.31 9.51 15.68
C PRO A 352 16.76 10.51 16.71
N ARG A 353 17.17 11.79 16.64
CA ARG A 353 16.70 12.87 17.53
C ARG A 353 15.19 13.16 17.43
N THR A 354 14.58 12.72 16.34
CA THR A 354 13.15 12.87 16.06
C THR A 354 12.29 11.83 16.77
N ARG A 355 12.90 10.81 17.41
CA ARG A 355 12.19 9.69 18.04
C ARG A 355 12.30 9.73 19.56
N ALA A 356 11.37 9.09 20.22
CA ALA A 356 11.39 8.87 21.66
C ALA A 356 11.21 7.37 21.95
N VAL A 357 11.50 6.93 23.17
CA VAL A 357 11.09 5.60 23.64
C VAL A 357 10.62 5.69 25.08
N THR A 358 9.47 5.08 25.35
CA THR A 358 8.83 5.03 26.66
C THR A 358 9.06 3.67 27.32
N HIS A 359 9.46 3.67 28.58
CA HIS A 359 9.67 2.47 29.39
C HIS A 359 8.80 2.48 30.64
N GLU A 360 8.11 1.38 30.88
CA GLU A 360 7.28 1.17 32.08
C GLU A 360 8.05 0.34 33.11
N VAL A 361 8.42 0.99 34.22
CA VAL A 361 9.16 0.41 35.34
C VAL A 361 8.28 0.44 36.59
N TRP A 362 8.27 -0.66 37.33
CA TRP A 362 7.58 -0.79 38.60
C TRP A 362 8.59 -1.05 39.72
N LEU A 363 8.43 -0.33 40.81
CA LEU A 363 9.25 -0.41 42.02
C LEU A 363 8.33 -0.77 43.18
N ASP A 364 8.54 -1.93 43.81
CA ASP A 364 7.77 -2.37 44.98
C ASP A 364 8.70 -2.49 46.19
N PHE A 365 8.53 -1.58 47.15
CA PHE A 365 9.37 -1.51 48.34
C PHE A 365 8.81 -2.42 49.43
N ASP A 366 9.66 -3.30 49.95
CA ASP A 366 9.33 -4.44 50.81
C ASP A 366 8.20 -5.29 50.22
N PRO A 367 8.42 -5.92 49.04
CA PRO A 367 7.38 -6.61 48.30
C PRO A 367 6.83 -7.82 49.09
N PRO A 368 5.53 -8.12 48.98
CA PRO A 368 4.96 -9.33 49.57
C PRO A 368 5.62 -10.60 48.99
N LEU A 369 5.78 -11.62 49.83
CA LEU A 369 6.28 -12.92 49.42
C LEU A 369 5.13 -13.82 48.91
N PRO A 370 5.38 -14.72 47.94
CA PRO A 370 6.63 -14.93 47.21
C PRO A 370 6.90 -13.85 46.14
N VAL A 371 8.15 -13.36 46.05
CA VAL A 371 8.52 -12.26 45.14
C VAL A 371 8.32 -12.60 43.66
N LYS A 372 8.56 -13.84 43.24
CA LYS A 372 8.30 -14.31 41.87
C LYS A 372 6.85 -14.05 41.48
N GLN A 373 5.90 -14.49 42.31
CA GLN A 373 4.47 -14.30 42.06
C GLN A 373 4.13 -12.81 42.02
N ARG A 374 4.68 -12.00 42.93
CA ARG A 374 4.45 -10.55 42.94
C ARG A 374 4.96 -9.87 41.66
N ALA A 375 6.12 -10.28 41.14
CA ALA A 375 6.65 -9.77 39.89
C ALA A 375 5.79 -10.18 38.69
N GLU A 376 5.37 -11.44 38.64
CA GLU A 376 4.43 -11.94 37.63
C GLU A 376 3.10 -11.18 37.68
N ASP A 377 2.60 -10.86 38.87
CA ASP A 377 1.36 -10.10 39.03
C ASP A 377 1.46 -8.70 38.41
N ILE A 378 2.60 -8.02 38.60
CA ILE A 378 2.87 -6.71 38.03
C ILE A 378 3.01 -6.81 36.50
N LEU A 379 3.80 -7.76 36.00
CA LEU A 379 4.16 -7.86 34.58
C LEU A 379 3.02 -8.42 33.71
N THR A 380 2.12 -9.19 34.30
CA THR A 380 0.99 -9.82 33.59
C THR A 380 -0.37 -9.19 33.92
N ALA A 381 -0.36 -8.05 34.64
CA ALA A 381 -1.57 -7.29 34.98
C ALA A 381 -2.43 -7.02 33.74
N LYS A 382 -3.66 -7.56 33.78
CA LYS A 382 -4.65 -7.43 32.70
C LYS A 382 -5.54 -6.23 32.95
N LEU A 383 -5.93 -5.56 31.87
CA LEU A 383 -7.05 -4.62 31.93
C LEU A 383 -8.36 -5.41 32.13
N PRO A 384 -9.31 -4.88 32.91
CA PRO A 384 -10.65 -5.44 32.96
C PRO A 384 -11.31 -5.38 31.57
N VAL A 385 -12.12 -6.38 31.27
CA VAL A 385 -12.89 -6.47 30.04
C VAL A 385 -14.22 -5.76 30.23
N VAL A 386 -14.44 -4.72 29.44
CA VAL A 386 -15.76 -4.15 29.21
C VAL A 386 -16.53 -5.12 28.30
N PRO A 387 -17.75 -5.58 28.66
CA PRO A 387 -18.50 -6.54 27.86
C PRO A 387 -18.68 -6.02 26.43
N PRO A 388 -18.34 -6.82 25.39
CA PRO A 388 -18.40 -6.33 24.01
C PRO A 388 -19.77 -5.81 23.58
N ALA A 389 -20.85 -6.43 24.06
CA ALA A 389 -22.21 -5.96 23.78
C ALA A 389 -22.47 -4.56 24.34
N TYR A 390 -22.01 -4.27 25.57
CA TYR A 390 -22.10 -2.92 26.15
C TYR A 390 -21.21 -1.95 25.38
N PHE A 391 -19.94 -2.32 25.14
CA PHE A 391 -18.99 -1.47 24.43
C PHE A 391 -19.54 -1.06 23.07
N CYS A 392 -19.97 -2.02 22.25
CA CYS A 392 -20.53 -1.76 20.92
C CYS A 392 -21.79 -0.88 20.98
N ALA A 393 -22.65 -1.07 22.00
CA ALA A 393 -23.85 -0.25 22.18
C ALA A 393 -23.55 1.22 22.51
N THR A 394 -22.37 1.53 23.09
CA THR A 394 -21.97 2.92 23.36
C THR A 394 -21.69 3.74 22.10
N ARG A 395 -21.37 3.08 20.99
CA ARG A 395 -20.88 3.69 19.74
C ARG A 395 -19.65 4.60 19.91
N ALA A 396 -18.91 4.46 21.01
CA ALA A 396 -17.75 5.33 21.30
C ALA A 396 -16.61 5.21 20.27
N LEU A 397 -16.55 4.09 19.53
CA LEU A 397 -15.67 3.85 18.38
C LEU A 397 -16.46 3.68 17.08
N GLY A 398 -17.60 4.37 16.95
CA GLY A 398 -18.53 4.22 15.82
C GLY A 398 -19.42 2.99 15.93
N ASP A 399 -20.19 2.72 14.86
CA ASP A 399 -21.10 1.58 14.81
C ASP A 399 -20.30 0.27 14.77
N LEU A 400 -20.46 -0.59 15.78
CA LEU A 400 -19.86 -1.91 15.89
C LEU A 400 -20.91 -2.95 16.30
N SER A 401 -20.61 -4.24 16.08
CA SER A 401 -21.37 -5.36 16.63
C SER A 401 -20.46 -6.33 17.38
N PRO A 402 -20.92 -6.90 18.51
CA PRO A 402 -20.12 -7.86 19.27
C PRO A 402 -19.85 -9.10 18.42
N ALA A 403 -18.66 -9.68 18.59
CA ALA A 403 -18.25 -10.92 17.98
C ALA A 403 -18.62 -12.11 18.91
N PRO A 404 -19.07 -13.26 18.36
CA PRO A 404 -19.34 -13.47 16.94
C PRO A 404 -20.56 -12.65 16.48
N SER A 405 -20.43 -12.05 15.30
CA SER A 405 -21.52 -11.36 14.61
C SER A 405 -22.67 -12.33 14.38
N ARG A 406 -23.90 -11.83 14.56
CA ARG A 406 -25.12 -12.63 14.42
C ARG A 406 -25.36 -13.04 12.97
N LEU A 407 -25.09 -12.15 12.03
CA LEU A 407 -25.31 -12.37 10.60
C LEU A 407 -24.03 -12.68 9.82
N CYS A 408 -22.86 -12.26 10.32
CA CYS A 408 -21.58 -12.40 9.62
C CYS A 408 -20.52 -13.18 10.43
N PRO A 409 -20.82 -14.35 11.03
CA PRO A 409 -19.83 -15.08 11.84
C PRO A 409 -18.57 -15.48 11.04
N GLU A 410 -18.70 -15.74 9.74
CA GLU A 410 -17.58 -16.06 8.84
C GLU A 410 -16.56 -14.92 8.75
N TYR A 411 -16.97 -13.66 8.93
CA TYR A 411 -16.04 -12.53 9.00
C TYR A 411 -15.14 -12.64 10.24
N ASP A 412 -15.72 -12.95 11.40
CA ASP A 412 -14.97 -13.08 12.64
C ASP A 412 -14.03 -14.29 12.63
N GLU A 413 -14.43 -15.39 11.99
CA GLU A 413 -13.57 -16.54 11.74
C GLU A 413 -12.35 -16.16 10.89
N LYS A 414 -12.55 -15.41 9.80
CA LYS A 414 -11.45 -14.89 8.95
C LYS A 414 -10.50 -14.00 9.74
N VAL A 415 -11.03 -13.06 10.53
CA VAL A 415 -10.24 -12.14 11.38
C VAL A 415 -9.39 -12.94 12.37
N ASN A 416 -10.01 -13.83 13.14
CA ASN A 416 -9.33 -14.59 14.19
C ASN A 416 -8.25 -15.51 13.60
N ALA A 417 -8.53 -16.19 12.49
CA ALA A 417 -7.57 -17.06 11.83
C ALA A 417 -6.38 -16.29 11.25
N ALA A 418 -6.63 -15.12 10.65
CA ALA A 418 -5.59 -14.24 10.13
C ALA A 418 -4.68 -13.71 11.24
N PHE A 419 -5.28 -13.23 12.33
CA PHE A 419 -4.55 -12.71 13.48
C PHE A 419 -3.70 -13.77 14.18
N ALA A 420 -4.25 -14.97 14.39
CA ALA A 420 -3.50 -16.07 14.99
C ALA A 420 -2.24 -16.44 14.18
N ARG A 421 -2.35 -16.49 12.84
CA ARG A 421 -1.20 -16.73 11.95
C ARG A 421 -0.18 -15.60 11.97
N TRP A 422 -0.64 -14.36 12.04
CA TRP A 422 0.25 -13.19 12.16
C TRP A 422 1.03 -13.25 13.48
N GLN A 423 0.36 -13.47 14.61
CA GLN A 423 1.00 -13.60 15.92
C GLN A 423 1.99 -14.76 15.96
N GLU A 424 1.62 -15.93 15.44
CA GLU A 424 2.51 -17.09 15.43
C GLU A 424 3.81 -16.80 14.68
N ARG A 425 3.73 -16.08 13.55
CA ARG A 425 4.90 -15.70 12.76
C ARG A 425 5.78 -14.70 13.49
N GLU A 426 5.21 -13.60 13.99
CA GLU A 426 5.96 -12.56 14.73
C GLU A 426 6.66 -13.16 15.95
N GLN A 427 6.00 -14.04 16.69
CA GLN A 427 6.58 -14.67 17.88
C GLN A 427 7.83 -15.52 17.59
N LYS A 428 8.06 -15.94 16.34
CA LYS A 428 9.23 -16.74 15.95
C LYS A 428 10.31 -15.91 15.25
N ASP A 429 10.04 -14.64 14.97
CA ASP A 429 10.94 -13.78 14.20
C ASP A 429 11.63 -12.76 15.11
N VAL A 430 12.95 -12.89 15.24
CA VAL A 430 13.76 -11.98 16.08
C VAL A 430 13.68 -10.52 15.61
N HIS A 431 13.39 -10.27 14.33
CA HIS A 431 13.26 -8.92 13.78
C HIS A 431 11.98 -8.21 14.26
N ALA A 432 11.00 -8.92 14.84
CA ALA A 432 9.79 -8.31 15.39
C ALA A 432 10.02 -7.71 16.79
N PHE A 433 11.24 -7.84 17.32
CA PHE A 433 11.64 -7.43 18.66
C PHE A 433 12.89 -6.55 18.61
N GLY A 434 13.21 -5.94 19.75
CA GLY A 434 14.26 -4.95 19.89
C GLY A 434 13.68 -3.57 20.20
N LEU A 435 14.46 -2.74 20.88
CA LEU A 435 14.03 -1.43 21.36
C LEU A 435 13.44 -0.54 20.24
N ASN A 436 14.00 -0.62 19.04
CA ASN A 436 13.54 0.17 17.90
C ASN A 436 12.37 -0.46 17.12
N HIS A 437 12.01 -1.72 17.34
CA HIS A 437 11.14 -2.47 16.40
C HIS A 437 9.90 -3.08 17.03
N TYR A 438 9.94 -3.38 18.34
CA TYR A 438 8.84 -4.06 18.99
C TYR A 438 7.56 -3.22 19.02
N GLY A 439 6.52 -3.76 18.38
CA GLY A 439 5.20 -3.14 18.27
C GLY A 439 4.83 -2.81 16.84
N ASP A 440 5.80 -2.59 15.96
CA ASP A 440 5.56 -2.57 14.51
C ASP A 440 5.37 -3.99 13.95
N TYR A 441 5.08 -4.10 12.65
CA TYR A 441 5.03 -5.36 11.93
C TYR A 441 6.04 -5.43 10.79
N ILE A 442 6.41 -6.66 10.42
CA ILE A 442 7.42 -6.91 9.38
C ILE A 442 6.76 -7.00 8.00
N LEU A 443 7.33 -6.26 7.05
CA LEU A 443 7.06 -6.37 5.62
C LEU A 443 8.06 -7.32 4.97
N TYR A 444 7.64 -8.56 4.70
CA TYR A 444 8.48 -9.58 4.06
C TYR A 444 8.51 -9.45 2.54
N ASN A 445 9.70 -9.57 1.94
CA ASN A 445 9.93 -9.52 0.49
C ASN A 445 9.27 -8.32 -0.20
N ALA A 446 9.20 -7.19 0.49
CA ALA A 446 8.55 -5.97 0.00
C ALA A 446 9.61 -4.98 -0.53
N TYR A 447 9.20 -4.16 -1.50
CA TYR A 447 9.95 -3.06 -2.14
C TYR A 447 11.46 -3.29 -2.35
N GLY A 448 11.84 -4.49 -2.79
CA GLY A 448 13.22 -4.84 -3.16
C GLY A 448 14.12 -5.32 -2.01
N ARG A 449 13.57 -5.55 -0.80
CA ARG A 449 14.31 -6.06 0.36
C ARG A 449 13.70 -7.37 0.88
N ALA A 450 14.51 -8.19 1.53
CA ALA A 450 14.05 -9.44 2.15
C ALA A 450 13.06 -9.18 3.30
N TYR A 451 13.27 -8.12 4.07
CA TYR A 451 12.34 -7.63 5.08
C TYR A 451 12.50 -6.11 5.29
N GLY A 452 11.49 -5.50 5.92
CA GLY A 452 11.50 -4.14 6.45
C GLY A 452 10.35 -3.92 7.43
N TYR A 453 10.16 -2.69 7.90
CA TYR A 453 9.20 -2.34 8.94
C TYR A 453 8.00 -1.59 8.36
N GLY A 454 6.82 -1.82 8.93
CA GLY A 454 5.54 -1.36 8.40
C GLY A 454 5.13 0.05 8.79
N ALA A 455 5.79 0.65 9.78
CA ALA A 455 5.39 1.91 10.42
C ALA A 455 3.90 1.92 10.82
N ASN A 456 3.38 0.75 11.22
CA ASN A 456 1.96 0.52 11.52
C ASN A 456 0.97 1.05 10.45
N GLU A 457 1.34 0.96 9.16
CA GLU A 457 0.52 1.45 8.04
C GLU A 457 -0.93 0.96 8.13
N TYR A 458 -1.87 1.85 7.75
CA TYR A 458 -3.32 1.67 7.85
C TYR A 458 -3.87 1.66 9.28
N ASP A 459 -3.15 2.29 10.22
CA ASP A 459 -3.55 2.42 11.61
C ASP A 459 -3.81 1.04 12.24
N ALA A 460 -2.79 0.17 12.17
CA ALA A 460 -2.86 -1.17 12.76
C ALA A 460 -3.34 -1.17 14.23
N PRO A 461 -2.95 -0.21 15.09
CA PRO A 461 -3.50 -0.13 16.44
C PRO A 461 -5.03 0.09 16.44
N HIS A 462 -5.56 1.01 15.63
CA HIS A 462 -7.01 1.23 15.51
C HIS A 462 -7.74 -0.05 15.09
N ALA A 463 -7.25 -0.71 14.04
CA ALA A 463 -7.85 -1.95 13.55
C ALA A 463 -7.93 -3.03 14.64
N LEU A 464 -6.87 -3.19 15.44
CA LEU A 464 -6.80 -4.12 16.56
C LEU A 464 -7.71 -3.70 17.73
N PHE A 465 -7.82 -2.40 18.03
CA PHE A 465 -8.74 -1.90 19.06
C PHE A 465 -10.21 -2.10 18.70
N LEU A 466 -10.57 -1.96 17.42
CA LEU A 466 -11.92 -2.32 16.94
C LEU A 466 -12.20 -3.82 17.18
N GLN A 467 -11.25 -4.71 16.90
CA GLN A 467 -11.43 -6.14 17.19
C GLN A 467 -11.48 -6.43 18.69
N TYR A 468 -10.71 -5.72 19.52
CA TYR A 468 -10.83 -5.82 20.98
C TYR A 468 -12.23 -5.38 21.45
N ALA A 469 -12.75 -4.25 20.99
CA ALA A 469 -14.08 -3.77 21.37
C ALA A 469 -15.19 -4.77 21.04
N ARG A 470 -15.04 -5.51 19.93
CA ARG A 470 -15.99 -6.53 19.47
C ARG A 470 -15.85 -7.87 20.19
N THR A 471 -14.65 -8.26 20.59
CA THR A 471 -14.38 -9.62 21.11
C THR A 471 -14.12 -9.67 22.62
N GLY A 472 -13.66 -8.57 23.21
CA GLY A 472 -13.10 -8.54 24.56
C GLY A 472 -11.77 -9.29 24.70
N SER A 473 -11.14 -9.69 23.58
CA SER A 473 -9.95 -10.56 23.58
C SER A 473 -8.70 -9.83 24.08
N PRO A 474 -8.04 -10.33 25.14
CA PRO A 474 -6.75 -9.79 25.59
C PRO A 474 -5.65 -9.86 24.54
N ALA A 475 -5.72 -10.80 23.58
CA ALA A 475 -4.71 -10.94 22.53
C ALA A 475 -4.73 -9.74 21.56
N PHE A 476 -5.92 -9.28 21.15
CA PHE A 476 -6.06 -8.07 20.33
C PHE A 476 -5.61 -6.84 21.11
N LEU A 477 -6.05 -6.70 22.36
CA LEU A 477 -5.68 -5.58 23.22
C LEU A 477 -4.15 -5.47 23.41
N ASN A 478 -3.48 -6.57 23.75
CA ASN A 478 -2.03 -6.54 24.00
C ASN A 478 -1.25 -6.18 22.74
N ARG A 479 -1.64 -6.69 21.56
CA ARG A 479 -0.99 -6.32 20.30
C ARG A 479 -1.28 -4.87 19.91
N ALA A 480 -2.50 -4.38 20.15
CA ALA A 480 -2.90 -2.99 19.90
C ALA A 480 -2.11 -2.02 20.76
N VAL A 481 -1.93 -2.33 22.05
CA VAL A 481 -1.13 -1.52 22.98
C VAL A 481 0.35 -1.49 22.57
N ALA A 482 0.93 -2.63 22.18
CA ALA A 482 2.30 -2.67 21.67
C ALA A 482 2.44 -1.83 20.39
N ALA A 483 1.50 -1.96 19.46
CA ALA A 483 1.46 -1.18 18.22
C ALA A 483 1.34 0.33 18.47
N ALA A 484 0.40 0.74 19.33
CA ALA A 484 0.18 2.15 19.64
C ALA A 484 1.36 2.78 20.39
N ARG A 485 2.02 2.03 21.28
CA ARG A 485 3.24 2.50 21.97
C ARG A 485 4.39 2.71 20.98
N HIS A 486 4.64 1.73 20.12
CA HIS A 486 5.63 1.87 19.06
C HIS A 486 5.30 3.04 18.15
N MET A 487 4.05 3.15 17.69
CA MET A 487 3.62 4.25 16.83
C MET A 487 3.77 5.62 17.50
N ALA A 488 3.48 5.72 18.81
CA ALA A 488 3.62 6.95 19.58
C ALA A 488 5.07 7.39 19.81
N ASP A 489 6.02 6.46 19.79
CA ASP A 489 7.41 6.69 20.19
C ASP A 489 8.36 6.71 18.98
N MET A 490 8.17 5.76 18.06
CA MET A 490 9.05 5.52 16.93
C MET A 490 8.48 6.08 15.62
N ASP A 491 7.18 5.96 15.35
CA ASP A 491 6.61 6.31 14.05
C ASP A 491 6.17 7.79 13.93
N VAL A 492 6.41 8.60 14.97
CA VAL A 492 6.12 10.04 14.97
C VAL A 492 7.41 10.83 15.12
N ASN A 493 7.61 11.82 14.26
CA ASN A 493 8.64 12.82 14.43
C ASN A 493 8.25 13.79 15.55
N HIS A 494 8.87 13.64 16.72
CA HIS A 494 8.58 14.46 17.89
C HIS A 494 9.03 15.94 17.80
N GLU A 495 9.70 16.35 16.73
CA GLU A 495 10.02 17.76 16.47
C GLU A 495 8.97 18.45 15.61
N THR A 496 8.34 17.71 14.68
CA THR A 496 7.41 18.29 13.70
C THR A 496 5.97 17.80 13.82
N GLY A 497 5.74 16.69 14.51
CA GLY A 497 4.47 15.96 14.58
C GLY A 497 4.12 15.15 13.32
N GLN A 498 5.00 15.10 12.32
CA GLN A 498 4.78 14.29 11.13
C GLN A 498 5.01 12.81 11.40
N MET A 499 4.22 11.94 10.78
CA MET A 499 4.45 10.50 10.85
C MET A 499 5.52 10.04 9.86
N PHE A 500 6.27 9.03 10.27
CA PHE A 500 7.17 8.28 9.40
C PHE A 500 6.39 7.23 8.60
N PHE A 501 7.01 6.73 7.53
CA PHE A 501 6.39 5.70 6.69
C PHE A 501 7.47 4.72 6.19
N HIS A 502 7.05 3.51 5.83
CA HIS A 502 7.92 2.39 5.48
C HIS A 502 8.82 2.59 4.23
N GLY A 503 8.69 3.69 3.49
CA GLY A 503 9.58 4.11 2.39
C GLY A 503 9.73 3.12 1.22
N TYR A 504 10.55 3.50 0.22
CA TYR A 504 10.85 2.68 -0.97
C TYR A 504 12.36 2.71 -1.29
N GLY A 505 12.92 1.61 -1.78
CA GLY A 505 14.36 1.47 -2.11
C GLY A 505 15.36 1.80 -0.98
N ASP A 506 16.14 2.87 -1.16
CA ASP A 506 17.13 3.34 -0.18
C ASP A 506 16.56 4.34 0.84
N GLY A 507 15.35 4.85 0.60
CA GLY A 507 14.62 5.76 1.48
C GLY A 507 13.67 5.06 2.45
N TRP A 508 13.83 3.76 2.72
CA TRP A 508 13.02 3.05 3.72
C TRP A 508 13.32 3.54 5.12
N ASP A 509 12.28 3.69 5.92
CA ASP A 509 12.47 3.85 7.35
C ASP A 509 12.91 2.51 7.98
N ASP A 510 14.05 2.53 8.67
CA ASP A 510 14.65 1.37 9.35
C ASP A 510 14.67 1.55 10.88
N HIS A 511 14.00 2.58 11.39
CA HIS A 511 13.99 3.05 12.77
C HIS A 511 15.33 3.52 13.35
N GLU A 512 16.46 3.22 12.71
CA GLU A 512 17.81 3.55 13.17
C GLU A 512 18.37 4.82 12.49
N HIS A 513 17.95 5.08 11.25
CA HIS A 513 18.36 6.21 10.44
C HIS A 513 17.13 6.92 9.91
N LEU A 514 17.14 8.25 10.03
CA LEU A 514 16.10 9.09 9.43
C LEU A 514 16.25 9.06 7.90
N ARG A 515 15.37 8.34 7.20
CA ARG A 515 15.43 8.18 5.73
C ARG A 515 14.14 8.54 5.02
N ALA A 516 12.99 8.32 5.66
CA ALA A 516 11.68 8.62 5.12
C ALA A 516 10.91 9.52 6.08
N ILE A 517 10.26 10.56 5.57
CA ILE A 517 9.23 11.34 6.29
C ILE A 517 7.97 11.26 5.45
N GLY A 518 6.85 10.84 6.05
CA GLY A 518 5.60 10.60 5.35
C GLY A 518 4.97 11.89 4.85
N GLY A 519 4.37 11.82 3.66
CA GLY A 519 3.32 12.77 3.28
C GLY A 519 2.04 12.48 4.06
N LEU A 520 1.02 13.32 3.89
CA LEU A 520 -0.30 13.07 4.48
C LEU A 520 -1.00 11.80 3.95
N ASP A 521 -0.39 11.09 2.99
CA ASP A 521 -0.86 9.81 2.46
C ASP A 521 -0.51 8.60 3.34
N HIS A 522 0.29 8.81 4.39
CA HIS A 522 0.66 7.84 5.44
C HIS A 522 0.57 8.47 6.84
N THR A 523 -0.48 9.24 7.12
CA THR A 523 -0.71 9.81 8.45
C THR A 523 -1.96 9.21 9.07
N PHE A 524 -1.76 8.53 10.20
CA PHE A 524 -2.76 7.79 10.97
C PHE A 524 -2.90 8.41 12.36
N GLY A 525 -3.95 8.09 13.13
CA GLY A 525 -4.13 8.78 14.40
C GLY A 525 -5.28 8.33 15.28
N ASP A 526 -6.18 7.49 14.78
CA ASP A 526 -7.27 6.95 15.58
C ASP A 526 -6.73 6.00 16.65
N GLY A 527 -5.74 5.17 16.30
CA GLY A 527 -5.13 4.19 17.19
C GLY A 527 -4.45 4.81 18.43
N LEU A 528 -3.91 6.03 18.33
CA LEU A 528 -3.33 6.76 19.46
C LEU A 528 -4.39 7.22 20.46
N LEU A 529 -5.54 7.69 19.96
CA LEU A 529 -6.67 8.08 20.80
C LEU A 529 -7.35 6.86 21.41
N ASP A 530 -7.53 5.79 20.64
CA ASP A 530 -8.07 4.53 21.15
C ASP A 530 -7.18 3.96 22.27
N TYR A 531 -5.86 4.01 22.09
CA TYR A 531 -4.90 3.65 23.14
C TYR A 531 -5.08 4.51 24.39
N ALA A 532 -5.12 5.84 24.23
CA ALA A 532 -5.29 6.77 25.34
C ALA A 532 -6.59 6.50 26.10
N PHE A 533 -7.69 6.32 25.38
CA PHE A 533 -9.00 6.14 25.98
C PHE A 533 -9.18 4.76 26.60
N ILE A 534 -8.83 3.67 25.93
CA ILE A 534 -9.05 2.32 26.46
C ILE A 534 -8.14 2.03 27.65
N THR A 535 -6.89 2.48 27.61
CA THR A 535 -5.90 2.20 28.67
C THR A 535 -5.85 3.28 29.77
N GLY A 536 -6.31 4.49 29.48
CA GLY A 536 -6.18 5.65 30.36
C GLY A 536 -4.78 6.27 30.36
N ASP A 537 -3.88 5.84 29.47
CA ASP A 537 -2.50 6.34 29.36
C ASP A 537 -2.46 7.72 28.67
N PRO A 538 -2.01 8.78 29.37
CA PRO A 538 -1.95 10.13 28.80
C PRO A 538 -0.97 10.27 27.62
N ARG A 539 0.03 9.38 27.48
CA ARG A 539 1.01 9.48 26.38
C ARG A 539 0.36 9.36 25.01
N GLY A 540 -0.65 8.50 24.87
CA GLY A 540 -1.40 8.35 23.62
C GLY A 540 -2.07 9.66 23.20
N TRP A 541 -2.68 10.36 24.15
CA TRP A 541 -3.36 11.64 23.93
C TRP A 541 -2.37 12.76 23.56
N GLU A 542 -1.22 12.84 24.24
CA GLU A 542 -0.19 13.85 23.93
C GLU A 542 0.32 13.74 22.50
N VAL A 543 0.69 12.52 22.08
CA VAL A 543 1.24 12.29 20.74
C VAL A 543 0.15 12.40 19.67
N ALA A 544 -1.06 11.94 19.97
CA ALA A 544 -2.23 12.15 19.12
C ALA A 544 -2.39 13.64 18.76
N LEU A 545 -2.45 14.52 19.78
CA LEU A 545 -2.59 15.96 19.57
C LEU A 545 -1.41 16.55 18.78
N GLN A 546 -0.19 16.07 19.03
CA GLN A 546 0.98 16.47 18.28
C GLN A 546 0.82 16.21 16.77
N VAL A 547 0.32 15.02 16.40
CA VAL A 547 0.07 14.65 14.99
C VAL A 547 -1.07 15.50 14.41
N ALA A 548 -2.19 15.63 15.13
CA ALA A 548 -3.33 16.38 14.63
C ALA A 548 -3.05 17.87 14.42
N ASP A 549 -2.29 18.50 15.33
CA ASP A 549 -1.87 19.89 15.17
C ASP A 549 -0.93 20.07 13.98
N ALA A 550 -0.04 19.12 13.71
CA ALA A 550 0.82 19.15 12.54
C ALA A 550 0.02 19.03 11.23
N VAL A 551 -0.96 18.11 11.18
CA VAL A 551 -1.86 17.95 10.03
C VAL A 551 -2.72 19.20 9.83
N GLN A 552 -3.32 19.73 10.90
CA GLN A 552 -4.14 20.93 10.86
C GLN A 552 -3.35 22.13 10.35
N LYS A 553 -2.12 22.31 10.83
CA LYS A 553 -1.21 23.37 10.36
C LYS A 553 -0.84 23.21 8.90
N TYR A 554 -0.62 21.99 8.43
CA TYR A 554 -0.27 21.72 7.02
C TYR A 554 -1.45 22.00 6.08
N VAL A 555 -2.65 21.52 6.41
CA VAL A 555 -3.86 21.73 5.61
C VAL A 555 -4.33 23.20 5.67
N GLY A 556 -4.15 23.83 6.83
CA GLY A 556 -4.59 25.20 7.09
C GLY A 556 -6.10 25.36 7.07
N GLU A 557 -6.55 26.60 6.98
CA GLU A 557 -7.97 27.00 6.92
C GLU A 557 -8.19 27.96 5.74
N GLY A 558 -9.45 28.30 5.44
CA GLY A 558 -9.81 29.27 4.41
C GLY A 558 -9.97 28.70 3.00
N GLU A 559 -10.16 29.60 2.03
CA GLU A 559 -10.59 29.28 0.65
C GLU A 559 -9.44 28.88 -0.30
N ASP A 560 -8.17 29.02 0.11
CA ASP A 560 -7.02 28.63 -0.72
C ASP A 560 -6.90 27.11 -0.84
N MET A 561 -7.29 26.58 -1.99
CA MET A 561 -7.28 25.15 -2.31
C MET A 561 -5.94 24.62 -2.84
N THR A 562 -4.87 25.43 -2.87
CA THR A 562 -3.56 25.03 -3.42
C THR A 562 -3.01 23.77 -2.74
N VAL A 563 -3.11 23.68 -1.41
CA VAL A 563 -2.67 22.50 -0.66
C VAL A 563 -3.48 21.25 -0.99
N CYS A 564 -4.80 21.36 -1.11
CA CYS A 564 -5.67 20.25 -1.47
C CYS A 564 -5.36 19.73 -2.86
N ARG A 565 -5.05 20.65 -3.80
CA ARG A 565 -4.60 20.33 -5.14
C ARG A 565 -3.28 19.56 -5.15
N SER A 566 -2.30 20.02 -4.38
CA SER A 566 -1.01 19.35 -4.25
C SER A 566 -1.14 17.94 -3.65
N LEU A 567 -2.00 17.78 -2.63
CA LEU A 567 -2.28 16.47 -2.01
C LEU A 567 -2.93 15.50 -3.01
N MET A 568 -3.94 15.97 -3.74
CA MET A 568 -4.66 15.16 -4.74
C MET A 568 -3.74 14.71 -5.90
N ALA A 569 -2.82 15.59 -6.32
CA ALA A 569 -1.88 15.26 -7.40
C ALA A 569 -0.98 14.05 -7.05
N GLY A 570 -0.64 13.86 -5.77
CA GLY A 570 0.13 12.71 -5.28
C GLY A 570 -0.69 11.41 -5.25
N ALA A 571 -1.72 11.36 -4.40
CA ALA A 571 -2.61 10.20 -4.26
C ALA A 571 -3.94 10.62 -3.60
N GLU A 572 -5.04 9.94 -3.93
CA GLU A 572 -6.38 10.27 -3.45
C GLU A 572 -6.47 10.17 -1.91
N ARG A 573 -5.82 9.15 -1.33
CA ARG A 573 -5.75 8.94 0.12
C ARG A 573 -5.05 10.08 0.88
N SER A 574 -4.27 10.93 0.20
CA SER A 574 -3.62 12.11 0.80
C SER A 574 -4.62 13.19 1.21
N LEU A 575 -5.86 13.11 0.71
CA LEU A 575 -6.99 13.91 1.21
C LEU A 575 -7.83 13.11 2.24
N GLY A 576 -7.96 11.80 2.05
CA GLY A 576 -8.78 10.94 2.90
C GLY A 576 -8.25 10.78 4.34
N TRP A 577 -6.95 10.50 4.49
CA TRP A 577 -6.31 10.36 5.80
C TRP A 577 -6.40 11.62 6.67
N PRO A 578 -6.00 12.82 6.20
CA PRO A 578 -6.14 14.02 7.02
C PRO A 578 -7.61 14.36 7.29
N LEU A 579 -8.55 14.07 6.37
CA LEU A 579 -9.98 14.27 6.62
C LEU A 579 -10.48 13.38 7.79
N LEU A 580 -10.16 12.09 7.75
CA LEU A 580 -10.49 11.14 8.83
C LEU A 580 -9.95 11.60 10.19
N LEU A 581 -8.67 11.98 10.20
CA LEU A 581 -7.96 12.40 11.39
C LEU A 581 -8.56 13.70 11.94
N LEU A 582 -8.66 14.75 11.14
CA LEU A 582 -9.18 16.05 11.61
C LEU A 582 -10.60 15.93 12.17
N VAL A 583 -11.47 15.12 11.55
CA VAL A 583 -12.83 14.92 12.08
C VAL A 583 -12.81 14.18 13.42
N ARG A 584 -12.02 13.10 13.55
CA ARG A 584 -11.89 12.37 14.82
C ARG A 584 -11.47 13.28 15.96
N TYR A 585 -10.48 14.13 15.70
CA TYR A 585 -9.93 15.00 16.73
C TYR A 585 -10.90 16.11 17.10
N TYR A 586 -11.69 16.61 16.16
CA TYR A 586 -12.83 17.47 16.49
C TYR A 586 -13.86 16.76 17.37
N GLU A 587 -14.23 15.51 17.06
CA GLU A 587 -15.20 14.74 17.85
C GLU A 587 -14.81 14.57 19.32
N ASP A 588 -13.50 14.41 19.60
CA ASP A 588 -13.01 14.13 20.95
C ASP A 588 -12.47 15.37 21.70
N THR A 589 -12.06 16.43 20.99
CA THR A 589 -11.56 17.68 21.61
C THR A 589 -12.59 18.80 21.64
N GLY A 590 -13.54 18.80 20.69
CA GLY A 590 -14.43 19.93 20.43
C GLY A 590 -13.75 21.17 19.85
N ASP A 591 -12.46 21.12 19.48
CA ASP A 591 -11.75 22.29 18.95
C ASP A 591 -12.15 22.55 17.48
N PRO A 592 -12.85 23.66 17.19
CA PRO A 592 -13.40 23.92 15.87
C PRO A 592 -12.34 24.10 14.77
N LYS A 593 -11.05 24.31 15.11
CA LYS A 593 -9.98 24.42 14.10
C LYS A 593 -9.87 23.17 13.24
N TYR A 594 -10.04 21.99 13.83
CA TYR A 594 -9.95 20.73 13.10
C TYR A 594 -11.13 20.57 12.13
N LEU A 595 -12.35 20.94 12.55
CA LEU A 595 -13.53 20.88 11.68
C LEU A 595 -13.43 21.87 10.52
N ARG A 596 -12.85 23.07 10.72
CA ARG A 596 -12.65 24.04 9.64
C ARG A 596 -11.68 23.52 8.57
N SER A 597 -10.57 22.91 8.95
CA SER A 597 -9.64 22.24 8.02
C SER A 597 -10.27 21.01 7.35
N ALA A 598 -11.08 20.22 8.07
CA ALA A 598 -11.82 19.10 7.50
C ALA A 598 -12.84 19.55 6.43
N ARG A 599 -13.58 20.63 6.70
CA ARG A 599 -14.52 21.24 5.75
C ARG A 599 -13.83 21.64 4.45
N LYS A 600 -12.66 22.27 4.53
CA LYS A 600 -11.85 22.63 3.35
C LYS A 600 -11.54 21.40 2.46
N LEU A 601 -11.12 20.29 3.07
CA LEU A 601 -10.88 19.03 2.33
C LEU A 601 -12.15 18.46 1.70
N ALA A 602 -13.27 18.49 2.44
CA ALA A 602 -14.56 18.00 1.96
C ALA A 602 -15.14 18.87 0.82
N ASP A 603 -15.03 20.20 0.92
CA ASP A 603 -15.43 21.14 -0.13
C ASP A 603 -14.61 20.93 -1.40
N TYR A 604 -13.30 20.69 -1.27
CA TYR A 604 -12.45 20.32 -2.41
C TYR A 604 -12.91 19.01 -3.06
N LEU A 605 -13.12 17.95 -2.26
CA LEU A 605 -13.59 16.66 -2.76
C LEU A 605 -14.95 16.76 -3.47
N HIS A 606 -15.87 17.57 -2.94
CA HIS A 606 -17.18 17.82 -3.55
C HIS A 606 -17.08 18.55 -4.88
N HIS A 607 -16.31 19.63 -4.94
CA HIS A 607 -16.09 20.39 -6.16
C HIS A 607 -15.66 19.46 -7.30
N TRP A 608 -14.65 18.62 -7.07
CA TRP A 608 -14.14 17.69 -8.10
C TRP A 608 -15.03 16.49 -8.38
N ALA A 609 -15.87 16.09 -7.44
CA ALA A 609 -16.85 15.02 -7.67
C ALA A 609 -18.07 15.50 -8.49
N THR A 610 -18.27 16.81 -8.60
CA THR A 610 -19.46 17.43 -9.21
C THR A 610 -19.15 18.36 -10.39
N GLU A 611 -17.87 18.54 -10.75
CA GLU A 611 -17.46 19.34 -11.90
C GLU A 611 -17.98 18.78 -13.23
N THR A 612 -18.36 19.70 -14.12
CA THR A 612 -18.87 19.43 -15.48
C THR A 612 -17.75 19.49 -16.52
N GLU A 613 -17.97 18.89 -17.69
CA GLU A 613 -17.01 18.92 -18.82
C GLU A 613 -16.59 20.34 -19.26
N GLU A 614 -17.38 21.37 -18.93
CA GLU A 614 -17.16 22.78 -19.26
C GLU A 614 -15.91 23.42 -18.60
N GLU A 615 -15.43 22.93 -17.45
CA GLU A 615 -14.17 23.41 -16.85
C GLU A 615 -12.92 22.77 -17.49
N LEU A 616 -13.06 21.59 -18.12
CA LEU A 616 -12.01 20.95 -18.94
C LEU A 616 -11.72 21.76 -20.19
N GLU A 617 -12.75 22.36 -20.79
CA GLU A 617 -12.64 23.23 -21.97
C GLU A 617 -11.82 24.51 -21.70
N LYS A 618 -11.76 24.95 -20.44
CA LYS A 618 -10.95 26.11 -20.02
C LYS A 618 -9.47 25.79 -19.83
N GLY A 619 -9.02 24.57 -20.16
CA GLY A 619 -7.60 24.19 -20.17
C GLY A 619 -6.97 24.04 -18.79
N ARG A 620 -7.76 24.03 -17.70
CA ARG A 620 -7.30 23.80 -16.33
C ARG A 620 -7.26 22.31 -16.00
N TRP A 621 -6.48 21.56 -16.78
CA TRP A 621 -6.38 20.10 -16.67
C TRP A 621 -5.58 19.68 -15.43
N LEU A 622 -6.13 18.83 -14.54
CA LEU A 622 -5.40 18.08 -13.50
C LEU A 622 -6.25 16.96 -12.87
N ARG A 623 -5.71 15.73 -12.89
CA ARG A 623 -6.06 14.52 -12.10
C ARG A 623 -7.32 14.63 -11.23
N THR A 624 -8.45 14.18 -11.77
CA THR A 624 -9.67 13.93 -10.99
C THR A 624 -9.80 12.44 -10.67
N TRP A 625 -10.44 12.12 -9.53
CA TRP A 625 -10.86 10.76 -9.17
C TRP A 625 -11.67 10.10 -10.31
N LEU A 626 -12.34 10.90 -11.15
CA LEU A 626 -13.34 10.45 -12.12
C LEU A 626 -12.88 10.39 -13.59
N GLN A 627 -11.65 10.81 -13.94
CA GLN A 627 -11.26 10.90 -15.37
C GLN A 627 -9.88 10.36 -15.70
N ASP A 628 -8.87 10.57 -14.86
CA ASP A 628 -7.47 10.28 -15.20
C ASP A 628 -6.99 8.90 -14.70
N GLY A 629 -7.68 8.35 -13.70
CA GLY A 629 -7.28 7.12 -13.01
C GLY A 629 -7.34 7.23 -11.49
N CYS A 630 -7.70 6.13 -10.83
CA CYS A 630 -7.62 6.01 -9.37
C CYS A 630 -7.36 4.57 -8.94
N LYS A 631 -7.05 4.40 -7.65
CA LYS A 631 -6.98 3.09 -6.99
C LYS A 631 -8.18 2.91 -6.08
N THR A 632 -8.82 1.74 -6.15
CA THR A 632 -10.03 1.45 -5.37
C THR A 632 -9.80 1.61 -3.87
N PHE A 633 -8.69 1.07 -3.33
CA PHE A 633 -8.40 1.16 -1.90
C PHE A 633 -8.08 2.59 -1.43
N MET A 634 -7.43 3.41 -2.26
CA MET A 634 -7.12 4.81 -1.90
C MET A 634 -8.40 5.65 -1.88
N SER A 635 -9.26 5.44 -2.86
CA SER A 635 -10.60 6.03 -2.94
C SER A 635 -11.48 5.61 -1.75
N SER A 636 -11.26 4.41 -1.23
CA SER A 636 -11.96 3.91 -0.04
C SER A 636 -11.59 4.71 1.23
N VAL A 637 -10.34 5.14 1.38
CA VAL A 637 -9.92 6.02 2.48
C VAL A 637 -10.62 7.39 2.39
N VAL A 638 -10.77 7.92 1.18
CA VAL A 638 -11.53 9.17 0.96
C VAL A 638 -13.00 8.97 1.32
N GLY A 639 -13.61 7.88 0.87
CA GLY A 639 -14.98 7.53 1.21
C GLY A 639 -15.20 7.43 2.72
N GLU A 640 -14.27 6.82 3.45
CA GLU A 640 -14.29 6.73 4.91
C GLU A 640 -14.27 8.12 5.57
N GLY A 641 -13.40 9.02 5.11
CA GLY A 641 -13.32 10.40 5.58
C GLY A 641 -14.61 11.18 5.35
N LEU A 642 -15.22 11.05 4.16
CA LEU A 642 -16.49 11.69 3.83
C LEU A 642 -17.65 11.15 4.68
N VAL A 643 -17.67 9.83 4.94
CA VAL A 643 -18.66 9.21 5.84
C VAL A 643 -18.58 9.80 7.25
N ARG A 644 -17.36 9.90 7.82
CA ARG A 644 -17.17 10.46 9.17
C ARG A 644 -17.48 11.96 9.19
N TYR A 645 -17.00 12.71 8.20
CA TYR A 645 -17.30 14.14 8.08
C TYR A 645 -18.81 14.41 7.98
N HIS A 646 -19.54 13.68 7.13
CA HIS A 646 -20.99 13.83 7.03
C HIS A 646 -21.70 13.45 8.33
N ALA A 647 -21.23 12.41 9.04
CA ALA A 647 -21.80 12.02 10.32
C ALA A 647 -21.76 13.15 11.36
N VAL A 648 -20.72 13.99 11.33
CA VAL A 648 -20.52 15.12 12.25
C VAL A 648 -21.11 16.42 11.72
N ALA A 649 -20.72 16.84 10.51
CA ALA A 649 -21.05 18.14 9.95
C ALA A 649 -22.45 18.21 9.32
N LYS A 650 -23.07 17.06 9.04
CA LYS A 650 -24.37 16.95 8.33
C LYS A 650 -24.41 17.70 6.99
N ASP A 651 -23.25 17.82 6.35
CA ASP A 651 -23.06 18.58 5.11
C ASP A 651 -23.45 17.73 3.88
N PRO A 652 -24.51 18.09 3.12
CA PRO A 652 -25.00 17.27 2.01
C PRO A 652 -23.94 17.08 0.91
N LYS A 653 -23.04 18.05 0.74
CA LYS A 653 -21.93 17.98 -0.24
C LYS A 653 -21.07 16.73 -0.05
N ALA A 654 -20.86 16.31 1.19
CA ALA A 654 -20.07 15.13 1.48
C ALA A 654 -20.75 13.85 1.00
N THR A 655 -22.08 13.79 1.10
CA THR A 655 -22.86 12.65 0.57
C THR A 655 -22.86 12.66 -0.96
N GLU A 656 -23.04 13.82 -1.59
CA GLU A 656 -22.98 13.96 -3.05
C GLU A 656 -21.63 13.49 -3.60
N ALA A 657 -20.54 13.97 -3.01
CA ALA A 657 -19.18 13.58 -3.39
C ALA A 657 -18.94 12.06 -3.22
N LEU A 658 -19.39 11.50 -2.09
CA LEU A 658 -19.29 10.09 -1.79
C LEU A 658 -20.02 9.23 -2.83
N THR A 659 -21.27 9.58 -3.15
CA THR A 659 -22.08 8.81 -4.10
C THR A 659 -21.54 8.90 -5.52
N ALA A 660 -21.10 10.08 -5.96
CA ALA A 660 -20.48 10.26 -7.27
C ALA A 660 -19.20 9.40 -7.41
N GLY A 661 -18.35 9.41 -6.39
CA GLY A 661 -17.14 8.56 -6.35
C GLY A 661 -17.45 7.07 -6.38
N ILE A 662 -18.45 6.60 -5.61
CA ILE A 662 -18.88 5.19 -5.61
C ILE A 662 -19.42 4.79 -6.97
N ASP A 663 -20.32 5.59 -7.56
CA ASP A 663 -20.95 5.23 -8.82
C ASP A 663 -19.92 5.12 -9.95
N TRP A 664 -18.92 5.99 -9.95
CA TRP A 664 -17.81 5.89 -10.87
C TRP A 664 -16.96 4.62 -10.65
N LEU A 665 -16.59 4.31 -9.40
CA LEU A 665 -15.87 3.07 -9.07
C LEU A 665 -16.65 1.84 -9.53
N VAL A 666 -17.96 1.83 -9.35
CA VAL A 666 -18.79 0.72 -9.78
C VAL A 666 -18.92 0.66 -11.31
N GLU A 667 -19.08 1.81 -11.96
CA GLU A 667 -19.22 1.85 -13.42
C GLU A 667 -17.94 1.41 -14.13
N LYS A 668 -16.80 1.95 -13.69
CA LYS A 668 -15.49 1.81 -14.37
C LYS A 668 -14.62 0.69 -13.82
N MET A 669 -14.78 0.33 -12.55
CA MET A 669 -13.83 -0.56 -11.87
C MET A 669 -14.47 -1.80 -11.23
N TRP A 670 -15.80 -1.94 -11.13
CA TRP A 670 -16.43 -3.16 -10.60
C TRP A 670 -16.70 -4.20 -11.70
N TYR A 671 -16.24 -5.43 -11.44
CA TYR A 671 -16.37 -6.58 -12.33
C TYR A 671 -17.03 -7.75 -11.59
N PRO A 672 -18.35 -7.95 -11.74
CA PRO A 672 -19.12 -8.95 -10.98
C PRO A 672 -18.66 -10.40 -11.15
N GLU A 673 -18.10 -10.75 -12.30
CA GLU A 673 -17.56 -12.09 -12.58
C GLU A 673 -16.39 -12.44 -11.66
N TYR A 674 -15.55 -11.46 -11.33
CA TYR A 674 -14.51 -11.59 -10.32
C TYR A 674 -15.04 -11.32 -8.90
N GLY A 675 -16.22 -10.68 -8.80
CA GLY A 675 -16.76 -10.14 -7.55
C GLY A 675 -15.78 -9.16 -6.90
N GLY A 676 -15.10 -8.38 -7.74
CA GLY A 676 -13.97 -7.57 -7.34
C GLY A 676 -13.88 -6.26 -8.12
N PHE A 677 -13.23 -5.30 -7.49
CA PHE A 677 -12.83 -4.07 -8.14
C PHE A 677 -11.47 -4.25 -8.81
N MET A 678 -11.28 -3.59 -9.95
CA MET A 678 -9.95 -3.40 -10.53
C MET A 678 -9.06 -2.67 -9.52
N TYR A 679 -7.78 -3.02 -9.47
CA TYR A 679 -6.83 -2.41 -8.55
C TYR A 679 -6.60 -0.94 -8.86
N GLU A 680 -6.36 -0.62 -10.13
CA GLU A 680 -6.01 0.71 -10.62
C GLU A 680 -6.63 0.94 -12.00
N TYR A 681 -7.42 2.00 -12.15
CA TYR A 681 -7.80 2.54 -13.46
C TYR A 681 -6.79 3.61 -13.82
N ASN A 682 -6.31 3.62 -15.07
CA ASN A 682 -5.42 4.65 -15.59
C ASN A 682 -5.84 4.97 -17.03
N ALA A 683 -6.37 6.17 -17.25
CA ALA A 683 -6.89 6.56 -18.55
C ALA A 683 -5.80 6.74 -19.62
N PHE A 684 -4.55 6.95 -19.22
CA PHE A 684 -3.41 7.13 -20.12
C PHE A 684 -2.72 5.83 -20.50
N ILE A 685 -2.84 4.80 -19.65
CA ILE A 685 -2.28 3.47 -19.88
C ILE A 685 -3.32 2.41 -19.48
N PRO A 686 -4.41 2.26 -20.26
CA PRO A 686 -5.38 1.19 -20.04
C PRO A 686 -4.68 -0.17 -20.05
N GLY A 687 -5.00 -1.05 -19.09
CA GLY A 687 -4.39 -2.38 -19.00
C GLY A 687 -3.09 -2.47 -18.18
N HIS A 688 -2.56 -1.36 -17.65
CA HIS A 688 -1.28 -1.36 -16.93
C HIS A 688 -1.28 -2.27 -15.68
N ARG A 689 -2.41 -2.37 -14.97
CA ARG A 689 -2.54 -3.17 -13.73
C ARG A 689 -3.96 -3.72 -13.53
N ASP A 690 -4.36 -4.60 -14.44
CA ASP A 690 -5.67 -5.26 -14.43
C ASP A 690 -5.68 -6.46 -13.48
N SER A 691 -5.55 -6.21 -12.19
CA SER A 691 -5.86 -7.19 -11.15
C SER A 691 -7.21 -6.84 -10.50
N PHE A 692 -8.03 -7.86 -10.28
CA PHE A 692 -9.35 -7.70 -9.68
C PHE A 692 -9.35 -8.30 -8.28
N SER A 693 -9.80 -7.54 -7.29
CA SER A 693 -9.89 -8.02 -5.90
C SER A 693 -11.19 -7.57 -5.21
N PRO A 694 -11.78 -8.42 -4.36
CA PRO A 694 -12.86 -8.01 -3.46
C PRO A 694 -12.30 -7.08 -2.37
N GLU A 695 -12.14 -5.80 -2.72
CA GLU A 695 -11.52 -4.79 -1.85
C GLU A 695 -12.41 -4.44 -0.65
N MET A 696 -12.12 -5.05 0.49
CA MET A 696 -12.92 -4.90 1.72
C MET A 696 -12.90 -3.48 2.28
N MET A 697 -11.90 -2.65 1.93
CA MET A 697 -11.89 -1.25 2.36
C MET A 697 -13.11 -0.45 1.85
N THR A 698 -13.76 -0.91 0.78
CA THR A 698 -14.97 -0.26 0.22
C THR A 698 -16.23 -0.48 1.06
N LEU A 699 -16.22 -1.41 2.03
CA LEU A 699 -17.45 -1.86 2.68
C LEU A 699 -18.17 -0.76 3.47
N GLN A 700 -17.43 0.10 4.19
CA GLN A 700 -18.05 1.17 4.97
C GLN A 700 -18.72 2.22 4.08
N MET A 701 -18.04 2.66 3.01
CA MET A 701 -18.61 3.64 2.07
C MET A 701 -19.84 3.08 1.34
N LEU A 702 -19.82 1.81 0.92
CA LEU A 702 -20.94 1.15 0.25
C LEU A 702 -22.16 1.02 1.19
N GLY A 703 -21.95 0.57 2.43
CA GLY A 703 -23.01 0.48 3.42
C GLY A 703 -23.60 1.83 3.79
N TYR A 704 -22.76 2.85 3.92
CA TYR A 704 -23.22 4.21 4.20
C TYR A 704 -24.00 4.81 3.03
N ALA A 705 -23.51 4.66 1.80
CA ALA A 705 -24.21 5.12 0.61
C ALA A 705 -25.58 4.46 0.46
N TYR A 706 -25.71 3.15 0.74
CA TYR A 706 -27.02 2.51 0.83
C TYR A 706 -27.88 3.10 1.95
N LYS A 707 -27.31 3.34 3.14
CA LYS A 707 -28.05 3.90 4.29
C LYS A 707 -28.72 5.23 3.93
N VAL A 708 -28.02 6.10 3.20
CA VAL A 708 -28.49 7.46 2.84
C VAL A 708 -29.32 7.51 1.56
N THR A 709 -28.98 6.72 0.53
CA THR A 709 -29.69 6.76 -0.78
C THR A 709 -30.79 5.71 -0.94
N LYS A 710 -30.73 4.62 -0.15
CA LYS A 710 -31.53 3.39 -0.34
C LYS A 710 -31.32 2.69 -1.68
N ASN A 711 -30.27 3.02 -2.44
CA ASN A 711 -29.98 2.37 -3.71
C ASN A 711 -29.45 0.93 -3.49
N PRO A 712 -30.22 -0.12 -3.88
CA PRO A 712 -29.87 -1.52 -3.58
C PRO A 712 -28.56 -1.99 -4.24
N LYS A 713 -28.11 -1.29 -5.29
CA LYS A 713 -26.83 -1.54 -5.97
C LYS A 713 -25.64 -1.55 -5.00
N TYR A 714 -25.54 -0.53 -4.14
CA TYR A 714 -24.42 -0.40 -3.21
C TYR A 714 -24.39 -1.54 -2.18
N LEU A 715 -25.55 -1.91 -1.64
CA LEU A 715 -25.69 -3.01 -0.71
C LEU A 715 -25.29 -4.35 -1.35
N ARG A 716 -25.78 -4.64 -2.56
CA ARG A 716 -25.47 -5.88 -3.28
C ARG A 716 -23.97 -6.05 -3.49
N ILE A 717 -23.28 -4.99 -3.93
CA ILE A 717 -21.83 -5.00 -4.15
C ILE A 717 -21.09 -5.18 -2.83
N GLY A 718 -21.49 -4.46 -1.77
CA GLY A 718 -20.90 -4.63 -0.45
C GLY A 718 -21.04 -6.06 0.11
N LEU A 719 -22.18 -6.71 -0.14
CA LEU A 719 -22.38 -8.11 0.24
C LEU A 719 -21.45 -9.06 -0.54
N ASP A 720 -21.25 -8.87 -1.84
CA ASP A 720 -20.35 -9.72 -2.63
C ASP A 720 -18.88 -9.54 -2.22
N VAL A 721 -18.46 -8.30 -1.98
CA VAL A 721 -17.13 -7.99 -1.41
C VAL A 721 -16.93 -8.65 -0.05
N LEU A 722 -17.90 -8.58 0.86
CA LEU A 722 -17.77 -9.18 2.20
C LEU A 722 -17.62 -10.72 2.13
N ARG A 723 -18.39 -11.38 1.25
CA ARG A 723 -18.35 -12.83 1.08
C ARG A 723 -17.00 -13.29 0.53
N ARG A 724 -16.52 -12.66 -0.55
CA ARG A 724 -15.31 -13.06 -1.28
C ARG A 724 -14.01 -12.49 -0.69
N GLY A 725 -14.11 -11.39 0.05
CA GLY A 725 -13.00 -10.69 0.69
C GLY A 725 -12.16 -11.59 1.60
N GLY A 726 -10.84 -11.50 1.45
CA GLY A 726 -9.87 -12.18 2.30
C GLY A 726 -9.25 -11.22 3.31
N ILE A 727 -8.82 -11.76 4.45
CA ILE A 727 -8.03 -11.03 5.45
C ILE A 727 -6.67 -11.71 5.53
N GLY A 728 -5.62 -10.95 5.21
CA GLY A 728 -4.26 -11.48 5.21
C GLY A 728 -3.66 -11.57 6.60
N SER A 729 -2.57 -12.33 6.74
CA SER A 729 -1.93 -12.68 8.02
C SER A 729 -0.58 -12.00 8.24
N ASP A 730 -0.41 -10.81 7.70
CA ASP A 730 0.65 -9.86 8.04
C ASP A 730 0.00 -8.54 8.47
N GLY A 731 0.74 -7.67 9.16
CA GLY A 731 0.14 -6.48 9.76
C GLY A 731 -0.53 -5.55 8.75
N LYS A 732 0.00 -5.41 7.53
CA LYS A 732 -0.59 -4.56 6.48
C LYS A 732 -1.88 -5.16 5.93
N SER A 733 -1.82 -6.41 5.47
CA SER A 733 -2.97 -7.10 4.87
C SER A 733 -4.05 -7.50 5.89
N PHE A 734 -3.73 -7.48 7.19
CA PHE A 734 -4.68 -7.56 8.28
C PHE A 734 -5.37 -6.22 8.54
N SER A 735 -4.61 -5.13 8.66
CA SER A 735 -5.13 -3.83 9.09
C SER A 735 -5.99 -3.15 8.03
N MET A 736 -5.61 -3.25 6.75
CA MET A 736 -6.38 -2.70 5.63
C MET A 736 -7.88 -3.06 5.67
N PRO A 737 -8.28 -4.35 5.68
CA PRO A 737 -9.69 -4.72 5.72
C PRO A 737 -10.34 -4.56 7.11
N THR A 738 -9.57 -4.72 8.20
CA THR A 738 -10.16 -4.79 9.55
C THR A 738 -10.37 -3.44 10.22
N ARG A 739 -9.83 -2.34 9.66
CA ARG A 739 -10.07 -0.98 10.16
C ARG A 739 -11.46 -0.42 9.83
N ASN A 740 -12.17 -0.95 8.82
CA ASN A 740 -13.45 -0.39 8.40
C ASN A 740 -14.57 -1.43 8.12
N ALA A 741 -14.23 -2.66 7.72
CA ALA A 741 -15.22 -3.72 7.55
C ALA A 741 -16.09 -3.98 8.80
N PRO A 742 -15.59 -3.83 10.06
CA PRO A 742 -16.44 -3.98 11.24
C PRO A 742 -17.68 -3.07 11.25
N HIS A 743 -17.58 -1.87 10.68
CA HIS A 743 -18.71 -0.94 10.60
C HIS A 743 -19.80 -1.43 9.64
N PHE A 744 -19.42 -2.07 8.54
CA PHE A 744 -20.37 -2.68 7.62
C PHE A 744 -21.01 -3.94 8.21
N VAL A 745 -20.24 -4.77 8.91
CA VAL A 745 -20.76 -5.93 9.65
C VAL A 745 -21.79 -5.48 10.70
N ALA A 746 -21.49 -4.41 11.44
CA ALA A 746 -22.42 -3.82 12.38
C ALA A 746 -23.69 -3.31 11.71
N PHE A 747 -23.56 -2.63 10.57
CA PHE A 747 -24.69 -2.17 9.78
C PHE A 747 -25.62 -3.32 9.38
N LEU A 748 -25.09 -4.47 8.94
CA LEU A 748 -25.88 -5.65 8.60
C LEU A 748 -26.60 -6.22 9.84
N ASP A 749 -25.86 -6.44 10.93
CA ASP A 749 -26.41 -6.98 12.18
C ASP A 749 -27.58 -6.14 12.72
N GLN A 750 -27.43 -4.81 12.68
CA GLN A 750 -28.40 -3.83 13.15
C GLN A 750 -29.60 -3.67 12.21
N SER A 751 -29.40 -3.77 10.89
CA SER A 751 -30.48 -3.67 9.90
C SER A 751 -31.27 -4.97 9.75
N GLY A 752 -30.71 -6.11 10.15
CA GLY A 752 -31.33 -7.42 9.97
C GLY A 752 -31.26 -7.96 8.54
N ILE A 753 -30.51 -7.30 7.66
CA ILE A 753 -30.31 -7.71 6.27
C ILE A 753 -29.42 -8.95 6.23
N ASP A 754 -30.00 -10.10 5.92
CA ASP A 754 -29.26 -11.36 5.84
C ASP A 754 -28.32 -11.34 4.61
N PRO A 755 -26.99 -11.40 4.82
CA PRO A 755 -26.02 -11.38 3.74
C PRO A 755 -26.15 -12.58 2.79
N LYS A 756 -26.92 -13.63 3.12
CA LYS A 756 -27.15 -14.82 2.27
C LYS A 756 -28.29 -14.65 1.27
N THR A 757 -29.11 -13.61 1.38
CA THR A 757 -30.36 -13.45 0.61
C THR A 757 -30.22 -12.70 -0.72
N ALA A 758 -29.08 -12.05 -0.99
CA ALA A 758 -28.87 -11.27 -2.21
C ALA A 758 -28.19 -12.09 -3.32
N GLU A 759 -28.85 -12.21 -4.47
CA GLU A 759 -28.29 -12.84 -5.68
C GLU A 759 -27.08 -12.05 -6.22
N PRO A 760 -26.04 -12.73 -6.74
CA PRO A 760 -24.89 -12.07 -7.37
C PRO A 760 -25.33 -11.25 -8.59
N GLU A 761 -24.66 -10.12 -8.82
CA GLU A 761 -24.85 -9.36 -10.05
C GLU A 761 -24.20 -10.10 -11.24
N THR A 762 -24.88 -10.12 -12.38
CA THR A 762 -24.30 -10.55 -13.65
C THR A 762 -24.12 -9.33 -14.54
N LYS A 763 -22.87 -9.04 -14.92
CA LYS A 763 -22.53 -8.10 -16.01
C LYS A 763 -22.00 -8.95 -17.17
N PRO A 764 -22.26 -8.59 -18.43
CA PRO A 764 -21.60 -9.25 -19.54
C PRO A 764 -20.08 -9.14 -19.34
N PRO A 765 -19.32 -10.21 -19.63
CA PRO A 765 -17.88 -10.20 -19.44
C PRO A 765 -17.27 -9.04 -20.24
N PRO A 766 -16.15 -8.45 -19.77
CA PRO A 766 -15.32 -7.64 -20.65
C PRO A 766 -14.99 -8.50 -21.88
N PRO A 767 -14.87 -7.90 -23.07
CA PRO A 767 -14.42 -8.65 -24.23
C PRO A 767 -13.11 -9.34 -23.85
N ASP A 768 -13.03 -10.65 -24.07
CA ASP A 768 -11.79 -11.42 -23.90
C ASP A 768 -10.63 -10.63 -24.54
N PRO A 769 -9.41 -10.68 -23.98
CA PRO A 769 -8.25 -10.24 -24.74
C PRO A 769 -8.27 -11.03 -26.04
N VAL A 770 -8.59 -10.33 -27.13
CA VAL A 770 -8.85 -10.91 -28.45
C VAL A 770 -7.67 -11.83 -28.76
N LYS A 771 -7.90 -13.15 -28.70
CA LYS A 771 -7.03 -14.08 -29.41
C LYS A 771 -7.04 -13.60 -30.84
N PRO A 772 -5.88 -13.38 -31.50
CA PRO A 772 -5.91 -12.98 -32.89
C PRO A 772 -6.66 -14.08 -33.65
N GLU A 773 -7.89 -13.77 -34.07
CA GLU A 773 -8.63 -14.53 -35.07
C GLU A 773 -8.02 -14.31 -36.45
N ARG A 774 -6.99 -13.44 -36.56
CA ARG A 774 -6.28 -13.09 -37.79
C ARG A 774 -4.79 -12.84 -37.53
N LEU A 775 -3.93 -13.31 -38.45
CA LEU A 775 -2.50 -12.99 -38.52
C LEU A 775 -2.30 -11.78 -39.45
N GLU A 776 -1.73 -10.69 -38.91
CA GLU A 776 -1.47 -9.44 -39.64
C GLU A 776 -0.02 -9.38 -40.13
N LEU A 777 0.21 -9.50 -41.43
CA LEU A 777 1.52 -9.44 -42.07
C LEU A 777 1.67 -8.16 -42.92
N PRO A 778 2.90 -7.72 -43.26
CA PRO A 778 3.10 -6.62 -44.21
C PRO A 778 2.40 -6.88 -45.55
N GLY A 779 1.32 -6.14 -45.83
CA GLY A 779 0.55 -6.26 -47.07
C GLY A 779 -0.39 -7.47 -47.15
N LEU A 780 -0.66 -8.17 -46.05
CA LEU A 780 -1.58 -9.32 -46.03
C LEU A 780 -2.17 -9.56 -44.64
N THR A 781 -3.50 -9.68 -44.55
CA THR A 781 -4.20 -10.14 -43.34
C THR A 781 -4.78 -11.53 -43.59
N VAL A 782 -4.54 -12.48 -42.70
CA VAL A 782 -4.99 -13.87 -42.85
C VAL A 782 -5.89 -14.26 -41.69
N SER A 783 -7.06 -14.84 -41.95
CA SER A 783 -7.90 -15.41 -40.88
C SER A 783 -7.31 -16.71 -40.32
N LEU A 784 -7.39 -16.87 -39.00
CA LEU A 784 -6.99 -18.05 -38.23
C LEU A 784 -8.20 -18.91 -37.82
N THR A 785 -9.41 -18.59 -38.31
CA THR A 785 -10.70 -19.17 -37.88
C THR A 785 -11.11 -20.47 -38.57
N ASP A 786 -10.46 -20.89 -39.67
CA ASP A 786 -10.79 -22.13 -40.41
C ASP A 786 -9.95 -23.34 -39.95
N ALA A 787 -9.63 -23.38 -38.65
CA ALA A 787 -8.47 -24.11 -38.16
C ALA A 787 -8.88 -25.15 -37.09
N ALA A 788 -9.08 -26.41 -37.48
CA ALA A 788 -9.50 -27.49 -36.56
C ALA A 788 -8.34 -28.26 -35.91
N LEU A 789 -8.22 -28.20 -34.57
CA LEU A 789 -7.21 -28.85 -33.72
C LEU A 789 -7.13 -30.37 -33.96
N ALA A 790 -6.08 -30.89 -34.60
CA ALA A 790 -5.85 -32.34 -34.70
C ALA A 790 -5.13 -32.88 -33.44
N GLU A 791 -5.80 -33.77 -32.69
CA GLU A 791 -5.25 -34.46 -31.51
C GLU A 791 -4.19 -35.49 -31.92
N ALA A 792 -3.04 -35.47 -31.24
CA ALA A 792 -1.99 -36.48 -31.42
C ALA A 792 -2.41 -37.83 -30.79
N GLU A 793 -2.55 -38.88 -31.62
CA GLU A 793 -2.91 -40.22 -31.14
C GLU A 793 -1.71 -41.01 -30.57
N SER A 794 -0.47 -40.75 -31.03
CA SER A 794 0.73 -41.36 -30.45
C SER A 794 2.03 -40.62 -30.78
N ALA A 795 3.03 -40.76 -29.90
CA ALA A 795 4.43 -40.40 -30.15
C ALA A 795 5.28 -41.65 -29.92
N VAL A 796 6.15 -42.00 -30.87
CA VAL A 796 7.13 -43.09 -30.68
C VAL A 796 8.51 -42.47 -30.54
N LEU A 797 9.17 -42.77 -29.42
CA LEU A 797 10.55 -42.39 -29.14
C LEU A 797 11.47 -43.52 -29.64
N ALA A 798 12.49 -43.16 -30.42
CA ALA A 798 13.56 -44.10 -30.74
C ALA A 798 14.40 -44.33 -29.46
N GLU A 799 14.28 -45.55 -28.93
CA GLU A 799 15.09 -46.19 -27.88
C GLU A 799 14.99 -45.66 -26.42
N GLY A 800 14.34 -46.47 -25.56
CA GLY A 800 14.75 -46.64 -24.16
C GLY A 800 14.03 -45.84 -23.06
N ILE A 801 12.91 -45.15 -23.34
CA ILE A 801 12.14 -44.40 -22.32
C ILE A 801 10.64 -44.72 -22.45
N GLU A 802 9.96 -45.07 -21.34
CA GLU A 802 8.51 -45.26 -21.29
C GLU A 802 7.74 -43.94 -21.11
N ALA A 803 6.66 -43.77 -21.88
CA ALA A 803 5.70 -42.67 -21.75
C ALA A 803 4.32 -43.22 -21.34
N ALA A 804 3.61 -42.55 -20.42
CA ALA A 804 2.28 -42.95 -19.99
C ALA A 804 1.29 -41.77 -20.07
N VAL A 805 0.11 -42.03 -20.62
CA VAL A 805 -1.02 -41.09 -20.69
C VAL A 805 -1.83 -41.19 -19.40
N LYS A 806 -2.06 -40.08 -18.69
CA LYS A 806 -3.01 -40.04 -17.55
C LYS A 806 -4.04 -38.93 -17.73
N PRO A 807 -5.35 -39.24 -17.61
CA PRO A 807 -6.38 -38.20 -17.57
C PRO A 807 -6.34 -37.46 -16.23
N LYS A 808 -6.50 -36.14 -16.26
CA LYS A 808 -6.57 -35.30 -15.05
C LYS A 808 -8.05 -35.17 -14.62
N ALA A 809 -8.38 -35.59 -13.41
CA ALA A 809 -9.70 -35.32 -12.85
C ALA A 809 -9.80 -33.83 -12.50
N GLN A 810 -10.81 -33.15 -13.04
CA GLN A 810 -11.17 -31.73 -12.81
C GLN A 810 -10.29 -30.67 -13.50
N ALA A 811 -10.43 -30.58 -14.82
CA ALA A 811 -10.56 -29.33 -15.59
C ALA A 811 -11.03 -29.71 -17.01
N SER A 812 -11.80 -28.84 -17.65
CA SER A 812 -12.38 -29.00 -18.99
C SER A 812 -11.43 -29.57 -20.06
N ALA A 813 -11.91 -30.59 -20.79
CA ALA A 813 -11.54 -31.03 -22.14
C ALA A 813 -10.08 -31.37 -22.54
N ASP A 814 -9.02 -30.98 -21.83
CA ASP A 814 -7.64 -31.21 -22.29
C ASP A 814 -7.01 -32.51 -21.71
N LYS A 815 -6.70 -33.50 -22.57
CA LYS A 815 -5.82 -34.65 -22.22
C LYS A 815 -4.35 -34.18 -22.30
N ALA A 816 -3.54 -34.46 -21.27
CA ALA A 816 -2.11 -34.16 -21.25
C ALA A 816 -1.27 -35.45 -21.23
N LEU A 817 -0.18 -35.49 -22.01
CA LEU A 817 0.75 -36.62 -22.09
C LEU A 817 2.03 -36.27 -21.31
N ARG A 818 2.43 -37.09 -20.33
CA ARG A 818 3.65 -36.86 -19.52
C ARG A 818 4.71 -37.87 -19.95
N VAL A 819 5.84 -37.37 -20.44
CA VAL A 819 7.01 -38.18 -20.81
C VAL A 819 8.11 -37.93 -19.77
N THR A 820 8.65 -39.00 -19.17
CA THR A 820 9.74 -38.90 -18.19
C THR A 820 10.85 -39.87 -18.54
N GLY A 821 12.03 -39.35 -18.88
CA GLY A 821 13.25 -40.15 -19.02
C GLY A 821 14.51 -39.32 -19.33
N LYS A 822 15.67 -39.97 -19.33
CA LYS A 822 16.98 -39.38 -19.65
C LYS A 822 17.60 -40.10 -20.85
N GLY A 823 17.88 -39.39 -21.95
CA GLY A 823 18.50 -39.96 -23.16
C GLY A 823 18.62 -38.95 -24.33
N LYS A 824 19.37 -39.31 -25.38
CA LYS A 824 19.48 -38.55 -26.65
C LYS A 824 18.57 -39.21 -27.70
N GLY A 825 17.68 -38.44 -28.34
CA GLY A 825 16.81 -38.93 -29.41
C GLY A 825 15.92 -37.84 -30.01
N ALA A 826 15.29 -38.12 -31.15
CA ALA A 826 14.29 -37.28 -31.79
C ALA A 826 12.87 -37.75 -31.45
N LEU A 827 11.92 -36.80 -31.36
CA LEU A 827 10.49 -37.08 -31.12
C LEU A 827 9.76 -37.18 -32.46
N HIS A 828 9.11 -38.32 -32.73
CA HIS A 828 8.33 -38.55 -33.95
C HIS A 828 6.82 -38.66 -33.62
N TRP A 829 5.99 -37.94 -34.39
CA TRP A 829 4.54 -37.86 -34.21
C TRP A 829 3.85 -38.37 -35.48
N THR A 830 2.83 -39.22 -35.35
CA THR A 830 2.01 -39.70 -36.47
C THR A 830 0.54 -39.36 -36.21
N LEU A 831 -0.13 -38.70 -37.15
CA LEU A 831 -1.51 -38.21 -37.00
C LEU A 831 -2.41 -38.80 -38.09
N ARG A 832 -3.63 -39.20 -37.71
CA ARG A 832 -4.65 -39.70 -38.64
C ARG A 832 -5.78 -38.68 -38.77
N VAL A 833 -6.07 -38.27 -40.00
CA VAL A 833 -7.14 -37.31 -40.29
C VAL A 833 -8.39 -38.08 -40.71
N PRO A 834 -9.53 -37.93 -40.01
CA PRO A 834 -10.67 -38.83 -40.20
C PRO A 834 -11.51 -38.55 -41.45
N GLN A 835 -11.49 -37.33 -42.01
CA GLN A 835 -12.23 -36.95 -43.23
C GLN A 835 -11.46 -35.90 -44.07
N ALA A 836 -11.90 -35.58 -45.29
CA ALA A 836 -11.32 -34.48 -46.07
C ALA A 836 -11.88 -33.13 -45.59
N GLY A 837 -11.01 -32.15 -45.34
CA GLY A 837 -11.33 -30.82 -44.84
C GLY A 837 -10.08 -30.00 -44.51
N ASP A 838 -10.24 -28.74 -44.12
CA ASP A 838 -9.15 -27.87 -43.67
C ASP A 838 -8.92 -28.04 -42.16
N TYR A 839 -7.66 -28.28 -41.75
CA TYR A 839 -7.32 -28.64 -40.37
C TYR A 839 -6.16 -27.78 -39.81
N LEU A 840 -6.25 -27.45 -38.53
CA LEU A 840 -5.17 -26.90 -37.70
C LEU A 840 -4.52 -28.00 -36.90
N LEU A 841 -3.31 -28.39 -37.24
CA LEU A 841 -2.54 -29.25 -36.34
C LEU A 841 -1.91 -28.40 -35.23
N ALA A 842 -2.40 -28.52 -33.99
CA ALA A 842 -1.81 -27.84 -32.83
C ALA A 842 -1.19 -28.86 -31.86
N LEU A 843 0.13 -28.87 -31.77
CA LEU A 843 0.87 -29.75 -30.87
C LEU A 843 1.36 -28.93 -29.66
N ARG A 844 0.65 -29.01 -28.53
CA ARG A 844 1.05 -28.33 -27.29
C ARG A 844 2.11 -29.14 -26.54
N TYR A 845 3.25 -28.53 -26.24
CA TYR A 845 4.29 -29.10 -25.37
C TYR A 845 4.38 -28.30 -24.05
N ARG A 846 4.41 -28.99 -22.91
CA ARG A 846 4.66 -28.40 -21.59
C ARG A 846 5.55 -29.32 -20.76
N CYS A 847 6.63 -28.79 -20.20
CA CYS A 847 7.45 -29.48 -19.21
C CYS A 847 7.06 -28.98 -17.82
N ASP A 848 6.65 -29.86 -16.89
CA ASP A 848 6.28 -29.47 -15.52
C ASP A 848 7.51 -29.46 -14.60
N HIS A 849 7.91 -28.29 -14.08
CA HIS A 849 8.55 -28.14 -12.76
C HIS A 849 8.37 -26.72 -12.19
N GLU A 850 8.25 -26.63 -10.85
CA GLU A 850 7.65 -25.53 -10.07
C GLU A 850 8.44 -24.22 -9.92
N LYS A 851 9.62 -24.05 -10.53
CA LYS A 851 10.24 -22.73 -10.71
C LYS A 851 11.08 -22.77 -11.99
N TRP A 852 10.48 -22.36 -13.12
CA TRP A 852 11.04 -22.30 -14.49
C TRP A 852 11.66 -23.60 -15.05
N PRO A 853 11.03 -24.26 -16.05
CA PRO A 853 11.62 -25.40 -16.75
C PRO A 853 12.31 -24.94 -18.04
N VAL A 854 13.65 -24.89 -18.05
CA VAL A 854 14.43 -24.79 -19.28
C VAL A 854 14.66 -26.21 -19.81
N MET A 855 14.14 -26.55 -20.99
CA MET A 855 14.83 -27.54 -21.83
C MET A 855 15.94 -26.82 -22.56
N ARG A 856 17.17 -26.90 -22.05
CA ARG A 856 18.33 -26.60 -22.89
C ARG A 856 18.46 -27.77 -23.84
N VAL A 857 18.50 -27.51 -25.14
CA VAL A 857 19.15 -28.43 -26.07
C VAL A 857 20.66 -28.33 -25.80
N ALA A 858 21.11 -28.81 -24.64
CA ALA A 858 22.51 -28.81 -24.28
C ALA A 858 23.24 -29.86 -25.11
N GLY A 859 23.70 -29.44 -26.27
CA GLY A 859 24.64 -30.15 -27.10
C GLY A 859 25.43 -29.14 -27.90
N LYS A 860 26.76 -29.13 -27.76
CA LYS A 860 27.64 -28.55 -28.77
C LYS A 860 27.44 -29.34 -30.07
N GLY A 861 26.43 -29.00 -30.86
CA GLY A 861 26.10 -29.69 -32.11
C GLY A 861 24.65 -29.46 -32.55
N LYS A 862 24.48 -28.78 -33.70
CA LYS A 862 23.34 -28.77 -34.63
C LYS A 862 22.01 -29.40 -34.12
N GLY A 863 21.30 -28.73 -33.21
CA GLY A 863 19.91 -29.09 -32.91
C GLY A 863 18.99 -28.60 -34.03
N ALA A 864 18.18 -29.48 -34.61
CA ALA A 864 17.16 -29.14 -35.60
C ALA A 864 15.82 -29.71 -35.15
N LEU A 865 14.76 -28.91 -35.27
CA LEU A 865 13.39 -29.37 -35.07
C LEU A 865 12.83 -29.80 -36.44
N HIS A 866 12.22 -30.99 -36.49
CA HIS A 866 11.66 -31.56 -37.71
C HIS A 866 10.17 -31.81 -37.54
N TRP A 867 9.39 -31.37 -38.51
CA TRP A 867 7.96 -31.68 -38.64
C TRP A 867 7.69 -32.31 -39.99
N THR A 868 6.77 -33.26 -40.05
CA THR A 868 6.20 -33.74 -41.32
C THR A 868 4.77 -33.21 -41.39
N LEU A 869 4.51 -32.36 -42.38
CA LEU A 869 3.20 -31.78 -42.65
C LEU A 869 2.65 -32.36 -43.95
N ARG A 870 1.37 -32.70 -43.99
CA ARG A 870 0.73 -33.16 -45.23
C ARG A 870 -0.04 -32.01 -45.86
N VAL A 871 0.38 -31.61 -47.05
CA VAL A 871 -0.28 -30.59 -47.87
C VAL A 871 -1.45 -31.24 -48.61
N PRO A 872 -2.69 -30.75 -48.43
CA PRO A 872 -3.88 -31.42 -48.96
C PRO A 872 -4.08 -31.22 -50.47
N GLN A 873 -3.69 -30.07 -51.01
CA GLN A 873 -3.78 -29.72 -52.43
C GLN A 873 -2.55 -28.92 -52.85
N ALA A 874 -2.09 -29.07 -54.09
CA ALA A 874 -0.98 -28.26 -54.58
C ALA A 874 -1.40 -26.78 -54.70
N GLY A 875 -0.58 -25.86 -54.21
CA GLY A 875 -0.91 -24.44 -54.15
C GLY A 875 0.20 -23.58 -53.52
N ASP A 876 -0.04 -22.27 -53.41
CA ASP A 876 0.85 -21.34 -52.71
C ASP A 876 0.44 -21.26 -51.23
N TYR A 877 1.42 -21.46 -50.35
CA TYR A 877 1.20 -21.48 -48.90
C TYR A 877 2.21 -20.60 -48.16
N LEU A 878 1.74 -19.85 -47.16
CA LEU A 878 2.60 -19.22 -46.16
C LEU A 878 2.85 -20.18 -45.01
N LEU A 879 4.12 -20.30 -44.62
CA LEU A 879 4.53 -21.05 -43.46
C LEU A 879 4.69 -20.07 -42.28
N ALA A 880 3.87 -20.16 -41.24
CA ALA A 880 3.97 -19.28 -40.07
C ALA A 880 4.37 -20.07 -38.81
N LEU A 881 5.39 -19.60 -38.10
CA LEU A 881 5.90 -20.18 -36.87
C LEU A 881 5.37 -19.40 -35.68
N ARG A 882 4.73 -20.04 -34.72
CA ARG A 882 4.32 -19.40 -33.47
C ARG A 882 5.40 -19.58 -32.40
N TYR A 883 6.05 -18.52 -31.96
CA TYR A 883 7.22 -18.57 -31.07
C TYR A 883 7.21 -17.46 -30.00
N ARG A 884 8.15 -17.55 -29.04
CA ARG A 884 8.54 -16.48 -28.13
C ARG A 884 10.06 -16.50 -27.90
N CYS A 885 10.65 -15.40 -27.43
CA CYS A 885 12.10 -15.27 -27.20
C CYS A 885 12.37 -14.80 -25.76
N ASP A 886 13.35 -15.39 -25.08
CA ASP A 886 13.67 -15.12 -23.67
C ASP A 886 14.97 -14.30 -23.54
N HIS A 887 14.88 -12.98 -23.26
CA HIS A 887 16.05 -12.21 -22.81
C HIS A 887 15.73 -10.87 -22.09
N GLU A 888 16.44 -10.61 -20.99
CA GLU A 888 16.28 -9.44 -20.09
C GLU A 888 17.11 -8.19 -20.47
N LYS A 889 17.76 -8.13 -21.64
CA LYS A 889 18.58 -6.96 -22.03
C LYS A 889 18.44 -6.67 -23.53
N TRP A 890 17.89 -5.48 -23.84
CA TRP A 890 17.92 -4.64 -25.07
C TRP A 890 17.95 -5.34 -26.46
N PRO A 891 17.27 -4.79 -27.49
CA PRO A 891 16.86 -5.56 -28.66
C PRO A 891 18.04 -5.96 -29.55
N VAL A 892 18.16 -7.27 -29.84
CA VAL A 892 19.06 -7.77 -30.89
C VAL A 892 18.29 -8.76 -31.77
N MET A 893 18.11 -8.43 -33.05
CA MET A 893 17.51 -9.32 -34.06
C MET A 893 18.35 -10.59 -34.22
N ARG A 894 17.74 -11.77 -34.19
CA ARG A 894 18.43 -13.06 -34.33
C ARG A 894 17.90 -13.86 -35.51
N GLU A 895 18.76 -14.67 -36.09
CA GLU A 895 18.55 -15.33 -37.38
C GLU A 895 18.39 -16.85 -37.18
N ALA A 896 17.38 -17.47 -37.82
CA ALA A 896 17.15 -18.92 -37.82
C ALA A 896 17.01 -19.45 -39.24
N GLU A 897 17.50 -20.66 -39.53
CA GLU A 897 17.37 -21.27 -40.86
C GLU A 897 16.11 -22.14 -40.90
N LEU A 898 15.19 -21.83 -41.82
CA LEU A 898 13.95 -22.59 -42.04
C LEU A 898 13.98 -23.24 -43.43
N LEU A 899 13.79 -24.56 -43.47
CA LEU A 899 13.88 -25.39 -44.68
C LEU A 899 12.57 -26.17 -44.90
N ILE A 900 12.23 -26.39 -46.16
CA ILE A 900 11.16 -27.29 -46.61
C ILE A 900 11.80 -28.37 -47.47
N ASP A 901 11.54 -29.65 -47.17
CA ASP A 901 12.16 -30.82 -47.78
C ASP A 901 13.69 -30.73 -47.81
N ASP A 902 14.25 -30.24 -46.72
CA ASP A 902 15.68 -29.99 -46.51
C ASP A 902 16.31 -28.95 -47.49
N ALA A 903 15.50 -28.16 -48.18
CA ALA A 903 15.91 -27.06 -49.07
C ALA A 903 15.45 -25.67 -48.56
N PRO A 904 16.20 -24.58 -48.86
CA PRO A 904 15.78 -23.21 -48.55
C PRO A 904 14.55 -22.78 -49.35
N ILE A 905 13.74 -21.89 -48.77
CA ILE A 905 12.54 -21.37 -49.42
C ILE A 905 12.93 -20.37 -50.53
N PRO A 906 12.58 -20.62 -51.82
CA PRO A 906 12.93 -19.73 -52.92
C PRO A 906 12.38 -18.32 -52.75
N GLY A 907 13.24 -17.30 -52.84
CA GLY A 907 12.86 -15.89 -52.72
C GLY A 907 12.77 -15.35 -51.29
N ALA A 908 12.86 -16.21 -50.27
CA ALA A 908 12.98 -15.78 -48.86
C ALA A 908 14.44 -15.46 -48.50
N ALA A 909 14.65 -14.56 -47.54
CA ALA A 909 15.94 -14.35 -46.92
C ALA A 909 16.35 -15.60 -46.13
N ASN A 910 17.59 -16.08 -46.35
CA ASN A 910 18.18 -17.18 -45.60
C ASN A 910 19.50 -16.70 -44.95
N PRO A 911 19.63 -16.74 -43.61
CA PRO A 911 18.66 -17.22 -42.62
C PRO A 911 17.40 -16.34 -42.52
N THR A 912 16.27 -16.96 -42.21
CA THR A 912 14.99 -16.28 -41.99
C THR A 912 15.05 -15.49 -40.68
N ARG A 913 14.69 -14.21 -40.75
CA ARG A 913 14.64 -13.33 -39.59
C ARG A 913 13.27 -13.47 -38.93
N LEU A 914 13.27 -14.00 -37.71
CA LEU A 914 12.09 -13.99 -36.84
C LEU A 914 12.12 -12.67 -36.04
N TRP A 915 11.01 -11.95 -36.00
CA TRP A 915 10.90 -10.63 -35.37
C TRP A 915 10.96 -10.68 -33.82
N TYR A 916 11.25 -9.54 -33.20
CA TYR A 916 11.04 -9.36 -31.76
C TYR A 916 10.03 -8.23 -31.54
N VAL A 917 9.00 -8.46 -30.73
CA VAL A 917 8.06 -7.42 -30.29
C VAL A 917 8.52 -6.88 -28.94
N ASN A 918 8.66 -5.56 -28.86
CA ASN A 918 9.14 -4.83 -27.69
C ASN A 918 8.07 -4.72 -26.57
N ARG A 919 7.38 -5.81 -26.25
CA ARG A 919 6.47 -5.89 -25.10
C ARG A 919 7.21 -6.57 -23.96
N ARG A 920 7.21 -5.94 -22.78
CA ARG A 920 7.78 -6.52 -21.56
C ARG A 920 7.05 -7.85 -21.28
N PRO A 921 7.75 -8.98 -21.17
CA PRO A 921 7.12 -10.28 -20.95
C PRO A 921 6.63 -10.33 -19.50
N THR A 922 5.37 -9.97 -19.27
CA THR A 922 4.76 -10.04 -17.93
C THR A 922 3.50 -10.89 -17.88
N LEU A 923 3.02 -11.41 -19.01
CA LEU A 923 1.85 -12.30 -19.06
C LEU A 923 2.19 -13.69 -19.60
N LYS A 924 1.51 -14.70 -19.07
CA LYS A 924 1.52 -16.12 -19.50
C LYS A 924 1.08 -16.35 -20.96
N SER A 925 0.70 -15.31 -21.71
CA SER A 925 -0.05 -15.40 -22.97
C SER A 925 0.65 -14.84 -24.21
N GLU A 926 1.87 -14.30 -24.12
CA GLU A 926 2.52 -13.64 -25.26
C GLU A 926 3.32 -14.63 -26.13
N TRP A 927 2.64 -15.15 -27.15
CA TRP A 927 3.21 -15.91 -28.26
C TRP A 927 3.01 -15.11 -29.55
N ASP A 928 4.03 -15.04 -30.40
CA ASP A 928 4.05 -14.26 -31.65
C ASP A 928 4.22 -15.15 -32.88
N TYR A 929 4.02 -14.61 -34.09
CA TYR A 929 4.10 -15.36 -35.35
C TYR A 929 5.18 -14.82 -36.30
N GLY A 930 5.99 -15.71 -36.87
CA GLY A 930 7.03 -15.38 -37.84
C GLY A 930 6.85 -16.14 -39.15
N VAL A 931 7.04 -15.45 -40.28
CA VAL A 931 6.91 -16.04 -41.63
C VAL A 931 8.21 -15.84 -42.43
N PRO A 932 8.53 -16.76 -43.37
CA PRO A 932 9.52 -16.52 -44.40
C PRO A 932 9.24 -15.22 -45.12
N SER A 933 10.26 -14.37 -45.23
CA SER A 933 10.13 -13.06 -45.83
C SER A 933 11.39 -12.67 -46.60
N THR A 934 11.28 -11.71 -47.52
CA THR A 934 12.42 -11.12 -48.24
C THR A 934 13.33 -10.33 -47.30
N ALA A 935 14.47 -9.83 -47.80
CA ALA A 935 15.37 -8.96 -47.01
C ALA A 935 14.69 -7.65 -46.53
N ASP A 936 13.63 -7.22 -47.21
CA ASP A 936 12.77 -6.10 -46.84
C ASP A 936 11.53 -6.52 -46.04
N SER A 937 11.55 -7.74 -45.50
CA SER A 937 10.52 -8.32 -44.64
C SER A 937 9.12 -8.46 -45.27
N MET A 938 9.05 -8.57 -46.59
CA MET A 938 7.80 -8.91 -47.29
C MET A 938 7.57 -10.43 -47.22
N PRO A 939 6.41 -10.94 -46.77
CA PRO A 939 6.11 -12.37 -46.73
C PRO A 939 6.30 -13.05 -48.09
N VAL A 940 6.87 -14.25 -48.08
CA VAL A 940 7.11 -15.06 -49.29
C VAL A 940 6.30 -16.35 -49.21
N PRO A 941 5.25 -16.50 -50.03
CA PRO A 941 4.56 -17.78 -50.18
C PRO A 941 5.46 -18.84 -50.81
N SER A 942 5.36 -20.07 -50.31
CA SER A 942 6.03 -21.26 -50.84
C SER A 942 5.05 -22.06 -51.67
N ARG A 943 5.41 -22.41 -52.90
CA ARG A 943 4.60 -23.31 -53.72
C ARG A 943 4.85 -24.76 -53.33
N LEU A 944 3.82 -25.45 -52.84
CA LEU A 944 3.91 -26.83 -52.36
C LEU A 944 3.04 -27.77 -53.19
N GLY A 945 3.47 -29.03 -53.33
CA GLY A 945 2.69 -30.10 -53.97
C GLY A 945 1.69 -30.71 -52.99
N ALA A 946 0.75 -31.54 -53.47
CA ALA A 946 -0.09 -32.34 -52.58
C ALA A 946 0.71 -33.57 -52.09
N GLY A 947 0.78 -33.81 -50.78
CA GLY A 947 1.59 -34.88 -50.21
C GLY A 947 2.29 -34.50 -48.90
N GLU A 948 3.17 -35.37 -48.40
CA GLU A 948 3.96 -35.10 -47.19
C GLU A 948 5.18 -34.24 -47.52
N HIS A 949 5.41 -33.23 -46.69
CA HIS A 949 6.53 -32.30 -46.76
C HIS A 949 7.21 -32.21 -45.39
N LYS A 950 8.53 -32.17 -45.39
CA LYS A 950 9.34 -32.06 -44.17
C LYS A 950 9.71 -30.60 -43.91
N ILE A 951 9.36 -30.07 -42.75
CA ILE A 951 9.78 -28.74 -42.30
C ILE A 951 10.92 -28.89 -41.30
N THR A 952 12.02 -28.19 -41.53
CA THR A 952 13.18 -28.20 -40.62
C THR A 952 13.49 -26.77 -40.16
N LEU A 953 13.45 -26.53 -38.85
CA LEU A 953 13.95 -25.29 -38.24
C LEU A 953 15.29 -25.56 -37.55
N ARG A 954 16.32 -24.81 -37.94
CA ARG A 954 17.64 -24.81 -37.31
C ARG A 954 17.84 -23.47 -36.62
N ASP A 955 17.80 -23.49 -35.31
CA ASP A 955 18.19 -22.35 -34.47
C ASP A 955 19.59 -22.62 -33.90
N PRO A 956 20.66 -22.05 -34.50
CA PRO A 956 22.02 -22.26 -34.01
C PRO A 956 22.30 -21.60 -32.66
N GLN A 957 21.43 -20.70 -32.18
CA GLN A 957 21.62 -19.89 -30.96
C GLN A 957 20.73 -20.32 -29.80
N GLN A 958 19.70 -21.14 -30.03
CA GLN A 958 18.81 -21.74 -29.02
C GLN A 958 18.06 -20.71 -28.16
N VAL A 959 17.47 -19.71 -28.81
CA VAL A 959 16.86 -18.53 -28.14
C VAL A 959 15.34 -18.47 -28.28
N TYR A 960 14.74 -19.35 -29.09
CA TYR A 960 13.29 -19.38 -29.33
C TYR A 960 12.60 -20.58 -28.66
N ASP A 961 11.49 -20.30 -27.99
CA ASP A 961 10.48 -21.31 -27.64
C ASP A 961 9.41 -21.33 -28.74
N LEU A 962 8.97 -22.52 -29.19
CA LEU A 962 7.99 -22.68 -30.27
C LEU A 962 6.71 -23.37 -29.77
N ASP A 963 5.54 -22.83 -30.14
CA ASP A 963 4.20 -23.37 -29.82
C ASP A 963 3.56 -24.08 -31.02
N ALA A 964 3.71 -23.57 -32.23
CA ALA A 964 3.05 -24.12 -33.41
C ALA A 964 3.78 -23.82 -34.73
N VAL A 965 3.53 -24.66 -35.75
CA VAL A 965 3.85 -24.39 -37.16
C VAL A 965 2.53 -24.40 -37.93
N LEU A 966 2.26 -23.33 -38.65
CA LEU A 966 1.04 -23.10 -39.41
C LEU A 966 1.35 -23.15 -40.90
N LEU A 967 0.48 -23.80 -41.67
CA LEU A 967 0.48 -23.74 -43.11
C LEU A 967 -0.79 -23.03 -43.57
N ILE A 968 -0.64 -21.89 -44.23
CA ILE A 968 -1.72 -20.97 -44.54
C ILE A 968 -1.86 -20.87 -46.06
N PRO A 969 -2.97 -21.31 -46.68
CA PRO A 969 -3.17 -21.15 -48.11
C PRO A 969 -3.27 -19.66 -48.49
N VAL A 970 -2.65 -19.28 -49.59
CA VAL A 970 -2.72 -17.90 -50.13
C VAL A 970 -3.45 -17.93 -51.46
N THR A 971 -4.45 -17.06 -51.61
CA THR A 971 -5.19 -16.93 -52.87
C THR A 971 -4.31 -16.32 -53.98
N PRO A 972 -4.60 -16.60 -55.27
CA PRO A 972 -3.89 -15.98 -56.39
C PRO A 972 -3.88 -14.44 -56.32
N GLU A 973 -4.98 -13.82 -55.86
CA GLU A 973 -5.11 -12.38 -55.71
C GLU A 973 -4.19 -11.82 -54.61
N GLN A 974 -4.12 -12.50 -53.46
CA GLN A 974 -3.21 -12.16 -52.36
C GLN A 974 -1.75 -12.35 -52.76
N SER A 975 -1.43 -13.40 -53.54
CA SER A 975 -0.10 -13.64 -54.09
C SER A 975 0.32 -12.51 -55.06
N ALA A 976 -0.62 -12.02 -55.89
CA ALA A 976 -0.40 -10.87 -56.78
C ALA A 976 -0.28 -9.53 -56.02
N GLU A 977 -0.96 -9.35 -54.89
CA GLU A 977 -0.84 -8.16 -54.04
C GLU A 977 0.52 -8.07 -53.35
N LEU A 978 1.01 -9.19 -52.82
CA LEU A 978 2.39 -9.33 -52.32
C LEU A 978 3.43 -9.09 -53.44
N ALA A 979 3.09 -9.37 -54.71
CA ALA A 979 3.90 -9.00 -55.87
C ALA A 979 3.89 -7.49 -56.17
N ARG A 980 2.73 -6.82 -56.12
CA ARG A 980 2.60 -5.37 -56.38
C ARG A 980 3.30 -4.50 -55.33
N GLY A 981 3.27 -4.89 -54.06
CA GLY A 981 3.99 -4.18 -52.98
C GLY A 981 5.51 -4.07 -53.19
N ARG A 982 6.07 -4.82 -54.15
CA ARG A 982 7.48 -4.80 -54.55
C ARG A 982 7.81 -3.74 -55.62
N SER A 983 6.83 -3.10 -56.28
CA SER A 983 7.01 -2.13 -57.38
C SER A 983 7.22 -0.65 -56.92
N PRO A 984 7.87 0.22 -57.74
CA PRO A 984 8.07 1.65 -57.44
C PRO A 984 6.75 2.45 -57.34
N VAL A 985 6.76 3.56 -56.60
CA VAL A 985 5.60 4.47 -56.45
C VAL A 985 5.58 5.46 -57.62
N ALA A 986 4.44 5.57 -58.32
CA ALA A 986 4.30 6.53 -59.42
C ALA A 986 4.12 7.97 -58.90
N PRO A 987 4.75 8.99 -59.52
CA PRO A 987 4.63 10.39 -59.09
C PRO A 987 3.21 10.95 -59.08
N SER A 988 2.31 10.39 -59.89
CA SER A 988 0.88 10.77 -59.96
C SER A 988 0.12 10.59 -58.65
N HIS A 989 0.69 9.87 -57.68
CA HIS A 989 0.10 9.63 -56.37
C HIS A 989 0.44 10.68 -55.31
N ILE A 990 1.36 11.60 -55.61
CA ILE A 990 1.66 12.74 -54.73
C ILE A 990 0.55 13.78 -54.92
N ILE A 991 -0.17 14.09 -53.84
CA ILE A 991 -1.31 15.03 -53.89
C ILE A 991 -1.01 16.36 -53.21
N PHE A 992 -0.04 16.36 -52.32
CA PHE A 992 0.45 17.56 -51.67
C PHE A 992 1.93 17.37 -51.38
N HIS A 993 2.76 18.33 -51.79
CA HIS A 993 4.18 18.36 -51.50
C HIS A 993 4.64 19.80 -51.33
N VAL A 994 5.22 20.09 -50.17
CA VAL A 994 5.85 21.37 -49.88
C VAL A 994 7.33 21.14 -49.53
N PRO A 995 8.26 21.66 -50.34
CA PRO A 995 9.68 21.46 -50.12
C PRO A 995 10.21 22.28 -48.95
N LEU A 996 9.52 23.35 -48.53
CA LEU A 996 9.93 24.25 -47.44
C LEU A 996 11.27 24.96 -47.69
N ASP A 997 11.74 25.00 -48.94
CA ASP A 997 12.97 25.65 -49.37
C ASP A 997 12.83 27.18 -49.47
N GLY A 998 12.74 27.84 -48.31
CA GLY A 998 12.61 29.30 -48.21
C GLY A 998 11.22 29.85 -48.54
N THR A 999 10.23 28.99 -48.76
CA THR A 999 8.84 29.35 -49.03
C THR A 999 7.87 28.38 -48.34
N LEU A 1000 6.69 28.86 -47.96
CA LEU A 1000 5.58 28.02 -47.48
C LEU A 1000 4.65 27.58 -48.62
N LYS A 1001 4.88 27.99 -49.87
CA LYS A 1001 4.03 27.58 -50.99
C LYS A 1001 4.32 26.13 -51.39
N ALA A 1002 3.27 25.31 -51.46
CA ALA A 1002 3.38 23.93 -51.92
C ALA A 1002 3.76 23.86 -53.41
N ALA A 1003 4.70 22.97 -53.76
CA ALA A 1003 5.11 22.72 -55.14
C ALA A 1003 4.12 21.80 -55.87
N VAL A 1004 3.43 20.93 -55.13
CA VAL A 1004 2.29 20.13 -55.61
C VAL A 1004 1.16 20.32 -54.62
N ALA A 1005 -0.04 20.67 -55.10
CA ALA A 1005 -1.27 20.70 -54.30
C ALA A 1005 -2.45 20.36 -55.22
N ARG A 1006 -3.41 19.58 -54.71
CA ARG A 1006 -4.67 19.31 -55.41
C ARG A 1006 -5.67 20.45 -55.26
N ALA A 1007 -5.55 21.22 -54.18
CA ALA A 1007 -6.35 22.40 -53.88
C ALA A 1007 -5.42 23.60 -53.62
N GLU A 1008 -5.76 24.47 -52.67
CA GLU A 1008 -5.01 25.69 -52.34
C GLU A 1008 -3.54 25.36 -51.98
N PRO A 1009 -2.54 25.88 -52.71
CA PRO A 1009 -1.13 25.65 -52.43
C PRO A 1009 -0.52 26.61 -51.38
N GLU A 1010 -1.19 27.72 -51.06
CA GLU A 1010 -0.67 28.72 -50.11
C GLU A 1010 -0.98 28.34 -48.65
N ALA A 1011 -0.09 28.75 -47.73
CA ALA A 1011 -0.25 28.58 -46.29
C ALA A 1011 -0.66 29.88 -45.59
N SER A 1012 -1.36 29.76 -44.47
CA SER A 1012 -1.47 30.82 -43.47
C SER A 1012 -0.40 30.62 -42.39
N SER A 1013 0.21 31.70 -41.89
CA SER A 1013 1.24 31.66 -40.84
C SER A 1013 0.95 32.68 -39.75
N GLU A 1014 0.93 32.24 -38.50
CA GLU A 1014 1.05 33.16 -37.35
C GLU A 1014 2.52 33.30 -36.98
N GLY A 1015 3.01 34.55 -36.94
CA GLY A 1015 4.44 34.85 -36.79
C GLY A 1015 5.23 34.69 -38.10
N ASP A 1016 6.44 35.26 -38.13
CA ASP A 1016 7.30 35.21 -39.31
C ASP A 1016 7.81 33.78 -39.55
N ALA A 1017 7.64 33.28 -40.77
CA ALA A 1017 8.20 32.01 -41.19
C ALA A 1017 9.73 32.11 -41.26
N ARG A 1018 10.42 31.25 -40.51
CA ARG A 1018 11.88 31.20 -40.46
C ARG A 1018 12.37 29.88 -41.04
N PHE A 1019 13.48 29.95 -41.78
CA PHE A 1019 14.04 28.81 -42.47
C PHE A 1019 15.49 28.58 -42.05
N GLU A 1020 15.85 27.33 -41.82
CA GLU A 1020 17.20 26.87 -41.49
C GLU A 1020 17.74 25.94 -42.59
N PRO A 1021 19.03 25.57 -42.58
CA PRO A 1021 19.53 24.51 -43.47
C PRO A 1021 18.71 23.22 -43.30
N GLY A 1022 18.13 22.78 -44.42
CA GLY A 1022 17.30 21.59 -44.54
C GLY A 1022 18.13 20.34 -44.87
N VAL A 1023 17.45 19.20 -45.00
CA VAL A 1023 18.01 17.98 -45.60
C VAL A 1023 18.24 18.21 -47.11
N LYS A 1024 17.40 19.03 -47.75
CA LYS A 1024 17.58 19.53 -49.12
C LYS A 1024 17.27 21.02 -49.14
N GLY A 1025 18.24 21.86 -49.50
CA GLY A 1025 18.06 23.31 -49.48
C GLY A 1025 17.82 23.83 -48.07
N ARG A 1026 16.66 24.46 -47.83
CA ARG A 1026 16.23 24.99 -46.53
C ARG A 1026 14.99 24.27 -46.01
N GLY A 1027 14.84 24.20 -44.69
CA GLY A 1027 13.66 23.67 -44.01
C GLY A 1027 13.02 24.69 -43.07
N LEU A 1028 11.75 24.48 -42.72
CA LEU A 1028 10.97 25.33 -41.83
C LEU A 1028 11.37 25.13 -40.36
N LEU A 1029 11.73 26.21 -39.67
CA LEU A 1029 11.93 26.19 -38.21
C LEU A 1029 10.56 26.29 -37.50
N ALA A 1030 10.04 25.15 -37.06
CA ALA A 1030 8.79 25.05 -36.30
C ALA A 1030 9.05 25.21 -34.78
N ALA A 1031 9.48 26.41 -34.37
CA ALA A 1031 9.78 26.74 -32.99
C ALA A 1031 9.25 28.14 -32.61
N GLY A 1032 9.11 28.40 -31.30
CA GLY A 1032 8.67 29.72 -30.82
C GLY A 1032 7.24 30.07 -31.27
N PRO A 1033 6.99 31.26 -31.83
CA PRO A 1033 5.65 31.72 -32.21
C PRO A 1033 5.17 31.23 -33.59
N THR A 1034 6.01 30.63 -34.43
CA THR A 1034 5.63 30.26 -35.81
C THR A 1034 4.57 29.15 -35.82
N ARG A 1035 3.42 29.40 -36.44
CA ARG A 1035 2.31 28.44 -36.61
C ARG A 1035 1.86 28.40 -38.08
N VAL A 1036 2.12 27.31 -38.79
CA VAL A 1036 1.82 27.18 -40.23
C VAL A 1036 0.62 26.26 -40.45
N THR A 1037 -0.41 26.77 -41.13
CA THR A 1037 -1.65 26.04 -41.44
C THR A 1037 -1.98 26.11 -42.93
N TYR A 1038 -2.17 24.95 -43.55
CA TYR A 1038 -2.68 24.76 -44.91
C TYR A 1038 -4.14 24.31 -44.88
N ASP A 1039 -4.85 24.51 -46.00
CA ASP A 1039 -6.14 23.89 -46.22
C ASP A 1039 -5.97 22.37 -46.41
N ALA A 1040 -6.69 21.59 -45.61
CA ALA A 1040 -6.70 20.13 -45.74
C ALA A 1040 -7.69 19.64 -46.81
N VAL A 1041 -8.68 20.47 -47.20
CA VAL A 1041 -9.69 20.11 -48.18
C VAL A 1041 -9.02 19.89 -49.54
N GLY A 1042 -9.00 18.64 -50.01
CA GLY A 1042 -8.36 18.24 -51.26
C GLY A 1042 -6.86 17.93 -51.15
N ASN A 1043 -6.15 18.52 -50.19
CA ASN A 1043 -4.71 18.29 -49.97
C ASN A 1043 -4.41 17.13 -48.99
N PHE A 1044 -5.40 16.64 -48.23
CA PHE A 1044 -5.26 15.49 -47.33
C PHE A 1044 -6.31 14.41 -47.61
N PRO A 1045 -5.94 13.13 -47.82
CA PRO A 1045 -6.87 12.10 -48.25
C PRO A 1045 -7.44 11.32 -47.05
N ALA A 1046 -8.62 11.69 -46.56
CA ALA A 1046 -9.19 11.09 -45.34
C ALA A 1046 -9.30 9.55 -45.39
N GLU A 1047 -9.67 8.96 -46.52
CA GLU A 1047 -10.01 7.54 -46.61
C GLU A 1047 -8.80 6.61 -46.51
N ARG A 1048 -7.69 6.99 -47.15
CA ARG A 1048 -6.42 6.26 -47.13
C ARG A 1048 -5.31 7.15 -47.66
N GLY A 1049 -4.09 6.96 -47.16
CA GLY A 1049 -2.96 7.75 -47.61
C GLY A 1049 -1.67 7.47 -46.87
N SER A 1050 -0.66 8.28 -47.20
CA SER A 1050 0.64 8.29 -46.53
C SER A 1050 1.12 9.71 -46.35
N VAL A 1051 1.76 10.00 -45.22
CA VAL A 1051 2.49 11.25 -45.00
C VAL A 1051 3.95 10.94 -44.71
N MET A 1052 4.85 11.72 -45.28
CA MET A 1052 6.30 11.57 -45.12
C MET A 1052 6.96 12.95 -45.02
N PHE A 1053 7.94 13.11 -44.12
CA PHE A 1053 8.75 14.33 -44.03
C PHE A 1053 10.05 14.06 -43.25
N TRP A 1054 11.02 14.95 -43.44
CA TRP A 1054 12.24 14.98 -42.64
C TRP A 1054 12.06 15.95 -41.48
N PHE A 1055 12.62 15.59 -40.31
CA PHE A 1055 12.69 16.48 -39.17
C PHE A 1055 14.05 16.41 -38.46
N LYS A 1056 14.43 17.52 -37.84
CA LYS A 1056 15.65 17.66 -37.03
C LYS A 1056 15.28 18.30 -35.68
N PRO A 1057 15.35 17.59 -34.55
CA PRO A 1057 14.91 18.10 -33.26
C PRO A 1057 15.90 19.14 -32.71
N ASN A 1058 15.39 20.20 -32.07
CA ASN A 1058 16.22 21.16 -31.34
C ASN A 1058 16.45 20.75 -29.87
N PHE A 1059 16.08 19.53 -29.52
CA PHE A 1059 16.07 18.93 -28.18
C PHE A 1059 16.64 17.51 -28.18
N SER A 1060 17.01 17.02 -27.01
CA SER A 1060 17.44 15.65 -26.73
C SER A 1060 16.39 14.91 -25.91
N MET A 1061 15.86 13.80 -26.41
CA MET A 1061 14.75 13.06 -25.77
C MET A 1061 15.11 12.46 -24.41
N ALA A 1062 16.40 12.22 -24.15
CA ALA A 1062 16.88 11.65 -22.90
C ALA A 1062 17.24 12.69 -21.83
N GLN A 1063 17.55 13.93 -22.23
CA GLN A 1063 18.13 14.94 -21.34
C GLN A 1063 17.19 16.10 -21.05
N ASP A 1064 16.33 16.46 -22.01
CA ASP A 1064 15.45 17.61 -21.84
C ASP A 1064 14.14 17.16 -21.17
N GLN A 1065 13.91 17.60 -19.92
CA GLN A 1065 12.62 17.44 -19.26
C GLN A 1065 11.59 18.27 -20.00
N LEU A 1066 10.70 17.65 -20.80
CA LEU A 1066 9.38 18.15 -21.20
C LEU A 1066 8.64 17.06 -22.01
N SER A 1067 7.35 16.87 -21.75
CA SER A 1067 6.64 15.61 -22.05
C SER A 1067 5.70 15.61 -23.27
N ARG A 1068 5.64 16.68 -24.10
CA ARG A 1068 4.63 16.79 -25.18
C ARG A 1068 5.08 17.71 -26.33
N ARG A 1069 5.17 17.21 -27.57
CA ARG A 1069 5.50 17.98 -28.80
C ARG A 1069 4.64 17.54 -29.98
N CYS A 1070 4.32 18.39 -30.94
CA CYS A 1070 3.49 18.00 -32.10
C CYS A 1070 4.13 18.42 -33.43
N PHE A 1071 4.30 17.46 -34.34
CA PHE A 1071 4.96 17.63 -35.64
C PHE A 1071 3.97 17.86 -36.78
N LEU A 1072 2.79 17.23 -36.70
CA LEU A 1072 1.70 17.39 -37.65
C LEU A 1072 0.37 17.24 -36.91
N HIS A 1073 -0.58 18.12 -37.22
CA HIS A 1073 -1.96 17.98 -36.75
C HIS A 1073 -2.94 18.30 -37.88
N VAL A 1074 -3.80 17.35 -38.23
CA VAL A 1074 -4.89 17.56 -39.20
C VAL A 1074 -6.21 17.47 -38.44
N SER A 1075 -7.16 18.37 -38.67
CA SER A 1075 -8.45 18.34 -37.95
C SER A 1075 -9.61 18.93 -38.75
N GLY A 1076 -10.83 18.61 -38.34
CA GLY A 1076 -12.05 19.30 -38.77
C GLY A 1076 -12.26 20.64 -38.04
N ASP A 1077 -13.51 21.09 -37.93
CA ASP A 1077 -13.87 22.40 -37.36
C ASP A 1077 -13.45 22.57 -35.89
N HIS A 1078 -13.48 21.49 -35.12
CA HIS A 1078 -12.93 21.45 -33.76
C HIS A 1078 -11.64 20.63 -33.73
N TYR A 1079 -10.57 21.18 -33.16
CA TYR A 1079 -9.21 20.65 -33.30
C TYR A 1079 -8.96 19.33 -32.53
N MET A 1080 -9.87 18.94 -31.65
CA MET A 1080 -9.80 17.67 -30.90
C MET A 1080 -10.60 16.54 -31.55
N THR A 1081 -11.45 16.85 -32.53
CA THR A 1081 -12.39 15.92 -33.15
C THR A 1081 -12.06 15.76 -34.63
N ASN A 1082 -12.28 14.58 -35.18
CA ASN A 1082 -11.91 14.22 -36.55
C ASN A 1082 -10.46 14.61 -36.85
N ALA A 1083 -9.53 14.07 -36.06
CA ALA A 1083 -8.18 14.61 -35.94
C ALA A 1083 -7.09 13.55 -36.12
N VAL A 1084 -6.05 13.91 -36.86
CA VAL A 1084 -4.82 13.12 -37.06
C VAL A 1084 -3.66 13.87 -36.41
N SER A 1085 -3.08 13.31 -35.36
CA SER A 1085 -1.98 13.94 -34.63
C SER A 1085 -0.73 13.08 -34.67
N PHE A 1086 0.35 13.64 -35.20
CA PHE A 1086 1.70 13.07 -35.11
C PHE A 1086 2.50 13.85 -34.08
N LEU A 1087 2.77 13.24 -32.91
CA LEU A 1087 3.24 13.94 -31.72
C LEU A 1087 4.11 13.05 -30.84
N THR A 1088 4.83 13.64 -29.89
CA THR A 1088 5.44 12.89 -28.79
C THR A 1088 4.65 13.02 -27.50
N LEU A 1089 4.63 11.93 -26.73
CA LEU A 1089 4.21 11.88 -25.34
C LEU A 1089 5.33 11.24 -24.53
N TYR A 1090 5.90 11.99 -23.60
CA TYR A 1090 7.08 11.57 -22.83
C TYR A 1090 8.23 11.17 -23.76
N HIS A 1091 8.59 9.87 -23.79
CA HIS A 1091 9.70 9.34 -24.60
C HIS A 1091 9.24 8.65 -25.89
N ASP A 1092 7.93 8.66 -26.15
CA ASP A 1092 7.34 7.91 -27.25
C ASP A 1092 6.79 8.85 -28.32
N LEU A 1093 6.99 8.46 -29.58
CA LEU A 1093 6.41 9.06 -30.76
C LEU A 1093 5.10 8.35 -31.08
N HIS A 1094 4.03 9.09 -31.35
CA HIS A 1094 2.69 8.56 -31.62
C HIS A 1094 2.05 9.19 -32.85
N ILE A 1095 1.39 8.37 -33.66
CA ILE A 1095 0.36 8.79 -34.61
C ILE A 1095 -1.01 8.38 -34.05
N ARG A 1096 -1.90 9.37 -33.86
CA ARG A 1096 -3.24 9.17 -33.26
C ARG A 1096 -4.32 9.70 -34.19
N LEU A 1097 -5.33 8.88 -34.45
CA LEU A 1097 -6.49 9.21 -35.29
C LEU A 1097 -7.74 9.22 -34.43
N HIS A 1098 -8.53 10.28 -34.50
CA HIS A 1098 -9.79 10.45 -33.78
C HIS A 1098 -10.95 10.61 -34.77
N ASP A 1099 -12.12 10.08 -34.41
CA ASP A 1099 -13.36 10.27 -35.19
C ASP A 1099 -14.01 11.64 -34.93
N PRO A 1100 -15.09 11.99 -35.66
CA PRO A 1100 -15.83 13.24 -35.43
C PRO A 1100 -16.40 13.44 -34.02
N ASP A 1101 -16.53 12.37 -33.22
CA ASP A 1101 -16.97 12.46 -31.81
C ASP A 1101 -15.77 12.64 -30.85
N GLY A 1102 -14.54 12.72 -31.37
CA GLY A 1102 -13.31 12.83 -30.56
C GLY A 1102 -12.83 11.52 -29.96
N ARG A 1103 -13.38 10.37 -30.37
CA ARG A 1103 -12.94 9.04 -29.90
C ARG A 1103 -11.72 8.58 -30.68
N LEU A 1104 -10.72 8.05 -29.98
CA LEU A 1104 -9.53 7.47 -30.61
C LEU A 1104 -9.92 6.22 -31.43
N ILE A 1105 -9.66 6.26 -32.74
CA ILE A 1105 -9.97 5.16 -33.66
C ILE A 1105 -8.75 4.35 -34.08
N GLY A 1106 -7.54 4.90 -33.94
CA GLY A 1106 -6.29 4.20 -34.21
C GLY A 1106 -5.09 4.92 -33.60
N GLU A 1107 -4.16 4.16 -33.04
CA GLU A 1107 -2.91 4.69 -32.48
C GLU A 1107 -1.75 3.74 -32.73
N ALA A 1108 -0.65 4.25 -33.28
CA ALA A 1108 0.61 3.53 -33.39
C ALA A 1108 1.73 4.39 -32.77
N GLY A 1109 2.62 3.78 -31.99
CA GLY A 1109 3.69 4.52 -31.34
C GLY A 1109 4.96 3.70 -31.08
N CYS A 1110 6.09 4.39 -30.99
CA CYS A 1110 7.41 3.80 -30.76
C CYS A 1110 8.27 4.68 -29.84
N ASN A 1111 9.19 4.06 -29.09
CA ASN A 1111 10.10 4.79 -28.22
C ASN A 1111 11.20 5.48 -29.03
N VAL A 1112 11.46 6.75 -28.71
CA VAL A 1112 12.44 7.59 -29.40
C VAL A 1112 13.43 8.23 -28.43
N LEU A 1113 13.67 7.59 -27.26
CA LEU A 1113 14.55 8.08 -26.21
C LEU A 1113 15.99 8.35 -26.70
N THR A 1114 16.42 7.68 -27.76
CA THR A 1114 17.77 7.78 -28.32
C THR A 1114 17.98 9.00 -29.21
N TRP A 1115 16.93 9.74 -29.59
CA TRP A 1115 17.05 10.91 -30.46
C TRP A 1115 17.82 12.03 -29.79
N LYS A 1116 18.80 12.57 -30.51
CA LYS A 1116 19.61 13.70 -30.04
C LYS A 1116 19.31 14.97 -30.80
N LYS A 1117 19.55 16.08 -30.13
CA LYS A 1117 19.49 17.42 -30.71
C LYS A 1117 20.34 17.50 -31.97
N GLY A 1118 19.74 17.97 -33.06
CA GLY A 1118 20.39 18.22 -34.34
C GLY A 1118 20.50 17.00 -35.27
N GLU A 1119 20.06 15.81 -34.86
CA GLU A 1119 20.07 14.61 -35.73
C GLU A 1119 18.87 14.61 -36.69
N TRP A 1120 19.12 14.43 -38.00
CA TRP A 1120 18.04 14.29 -38.98
C TRP A 1120 17.41 12.90 -38.89
N HIS A 1121 16.09 12.88 -38.93
CA HIS A 1121 15.28 11.68 -38.97
C HIS A 1121 14.17 11.83 -39.99
N HIS A 1122 13.78 10.73 -40.61
CA HIS A 1122 12.72 10.69 -41.59
C HIS A 1122 11.49 9.99 -40.99
N LEU A 1123 10.38 10.71 -40.90
CA LEU A 1123 9.14 10.21 -40.33
C LEU A 1123 8.12 9.93 -41.41
N ALA A 1124 7.42 8.82 -41.27
CA ALA A 1124 6.27 8.53 -42.11
C ALA A 1124 5.17 7.81 -41.34
N PHE A 1125 3.94 7.97 -41.77
CA PHE A 1125 2.84 7.09 -41.38
C PHE A 1125 1.92 6.83 -42.57
N THR A 1126 1.29 5.66 -42.57
CA THR A 1126 0.34 5.25 -43.60
C THR A 1126 -0.95 4.79 -42.96
N TRP A 1127 -2.09 5.07 -43.58
CA TRP A 1127 -3.39 4.62 -43.12
C TRP A 1127 -4.25 4.12 -44.29
N GLY A 1128 -5.06 3.11 -44.01
CA GLY A 1128 -6.10 2.60 -44.91
C GLY A 1128 -7.42 2.44 -44.16
N GLU A 1129 -8.29 1.57 -44.65
CA GLU A 1129 -9.60 1.34 -44.04
C GLU A 1129 -9.52 0.72 -42.63
N GLU A 1130 -8.58 -0.20 -42.43
CA GLU A 1130 -8.45 -0.94 -41.16
C GLU A 1130 -7.07 -0.84 -40.51
N ARG A 1131 -6.08 -0.20 -41.13
CA ARG A 1131 -4.68 -0.28 -40.67
C ARG A 1131 -3.99 1.08 -40.66
N LEU A 1132 -3.23 1.31 -39.60
CA LEU A 1132 -2.34 2.45 -39.38
C LEU A 1132 -0.91 1.94 -39.15
N CYS A 1133 0.07 2.51 -39.82
CA CYS A 1133 1.48 2.16 -39.68
C CYS A 1133 2.32 3.41 -39.41
N LEU A 1134 3.32 3.30 -38.53
CA LEU A 1134 4.28 4.33 -38.15
C LEU A 1134 5.70 3.89 -38.54
N TYR A 1135 6.44 4.79 -39.15
CA TYR A 1135 7.79 4.55 -39.64
C TYR A 1135 8.76 5.64 -39.17
N VAL A 1136 9.98 5.22 -38.82
CA VAL A 1136 11.12 6.08 -38.50
C VAL A 1136 12.32 5.61 -39.32
N ASP A 1137 12.99 6.53 -40.01
CA ASP A 1137 14.17 6.27 -40.83
C ASP A 1137 13.99 5.11 -41.84
N GLY A 1138 12.81 5.10 -42.48
CA GLY A 1138 12.42 4.09 -43.48
C GLY A 1138 12.08 2.72 -42.90
N ARG A 1139 12.09 2.56 -41.57
CA ARG A 1139 11.75 1.31 -40.87
C ARG A 1139 10.33 1.38 -40.30
N LEU A 1140 9.58 0.29 -40.40
CA LEU A 1140 8.28 0.16 -39.73
C LEU A 1140 8.52 -0.06 -38.22
N GLU A 1141 8.13 0.91 -37.40
CA GLU A 1141 8.36 0.88 -35.95
C GLU A 1141 7.08 0.49 -35.17
N ALA A 1142 5.90 0.79 -35.70
CA ALA A 1142 4.63 0.34 -35.11
C ALA A 1142 3.52 0.19 -36.15
N ALA A 1143 2.56 -0.69 -35.89
CA ALA A 1143 1.33 -0.80 -36.67
C ALA A 1143 0.15 -1.11 -35.74
N ALA A 1144 -1.02 -0.59 -36.09
CA ALA A 1144 -2.24 -0.74 -35.30
C ALA A 1144 -3.45 -0.93 -36.21
N ARG A 1145 -4.46 -1.65 -35.69
CA ARG A 1145 -5.76 -1.75 -36.33
C ARG A 1145 -6.57 -0.49 -36.01
N MET A 1146 -7.25 0.02 -37.02
CA MET A 1146 -8.24 1.07 -36.87
C MET A 1146 -9.61 0.45 -36.59
N SER A 1147 -10.31 0.94 -35.58
CA SER A 1147 -11.66 0.47 -35.22
C SER A 1147 -12.70 0.82 -36.28
N LYS A 1148 -12.43 1.84 -37.09
CA LYS A 1148 -13.21 2.26 -38.26
C LYS A 1148 -12.34 3.15 -39.17
N PRO A 1149 -12.72 3.31 -40.46
CA PRO A 1149 -12.02 4.21 -41.36
C PRO A 1149 -12.03 5.66 -40.86
N LEU A 1150 -10.98 6.41 -41.20
CA LEU A 1150 -10.90 7.83 -40.88
C LEU A 1150 -11.98 8.61 -41.66
N ALA A 1151 -12.77 9.39 -40.95
CA ALA A 1151 -13.91 10.09 -41.55
C ALA A 1151 -13.46 11.27 -42.43
N ARG A 1152 -14.24 11.58 -43.46
CA ARG A 1152 -14.05 12.81 -44.25
C ARG A 1152 -14.33 14.06 -43.39
N GLY A 1153 -13.98 15.24 -43.90
CA GLY A 1153 -14.27 16.52 -43.23
C GLY A 1153 -13.10 17.13 -42.45
N HIS A 1154 -11.87 16.83 -42.85
CA HIS A 1154 -10.68 17.53 -42.36
C HIS A 1154 -10.54 18.86 -43.11
N THR A 1155 -10.44 19.98 -42.38
CA THR A 1155 -10.41 21.33 -42.96
C THR A 1155 -9.07 22.03 -42.75
N ARG A 1156 -8.26 21.60 -41.77
CA ARG A 1156 -6.98 22.25 -41.43
C ARG A 1156 -5.86 21.24 -41.35
N LEU A 1157 -4.73 21.52 -42.00
CA LEU A 1157 -3.46 20.79 -41.91
C LEU A 1157 -2.40 21.71 -41.29
N GLN A 1158 -1.97 21.39 -40.08
CA GLN A 1158 -1.07 22.20 -39.27
C GLN A 1158 0.29 21.54 -39.18
N LEU A 1159 1.33 22.25 -39.60
CA LEU A 1159 2.68 21.72 -39.68
C LEU A 1159 3.53 22.29 -38.53
N GLY A 1160 4.07 21.40 -37.70
CA GLY A 1160 4.95 21.73 -36.58
C GLY A 1160 4.26 22.28 -35.32
N HIS A 1161 2.93 22.23 -35.26
CA HIS A 1161 2.17 22.64 -34.08
C HIS A 1161 0.76 22.03 -34.01
N ARG A 1162 0.13 22.21 -32.86
CA ARG A 1162 -1.31 21.95 -32.62
C ARG A 1162 -1.88 23.02 -31.67
N PRO A 1163 -3.16 23.42 -31.82
CA PRO A 1163 -3.86 24.29 -30.88
C PRO A 1163 -3.79 23.76 -29.44
N GLY A 1164 -3.69 24.66 -28.46
CA GLY A 1164 -3.42 24.31 -27.05
C GLY A 1164 -1.94 24.35 -26.65
N GLY A 1165 -1.09 25.01 -27.45
CA GLY A 1165 0.29 25.36 -27.05
C GLY A 1165 1.38 24.34 -27.41
N TRP A 1166 1.07 23.33 -28.23
CA TRP A 1166 2.03 22.29 -28.59
C TRP A 1166 2.85 22.73 -29.80
N VAL A 1167 4.17 22.64 -29.68
CA VAL A 1167 5.12 22.98 -30.74
C VAL A 1167 6.10 21.84 -30.96
N ALA A 1168 6.53 21.66 -32.21
CA ALA A 1168 7.51 20.66 -32.57
C ALA A 1168 8.88 20.97 -31.96
N ASP A 1169 9.30 22.24 -32.02
CA ASP A 1169 10.65 22.68 -31.69
C ASP A 1169 11.71 21.91 -32.49
N SER A 1170 11.53 21.94 -33.81
CA SER A 1170 12.34 21.22 -34.77
C SER A 1170 12.40 21.96 -36.10
N VAL A 1171 13.36 21.59 -36.95
CA VAL A 1171 13.35 21.95 -38.37
C VAL A 1171 12.61 20.85 -39.14
N LEU A 1172 11.67 21.21 -40.01
CA LEU A 1172 10.89 20.30 -40.87
C LEU A 1172 11.24 20.54 -42.35
N ASP A 1173 11.30 19.47 -43.14
CA ASP A 1173 11.71 19.53 -44.56
C ASP A 1173 11.01 18.45 -45.41
N GLU A 1174 10.85 18.70 -46.71
CA GLU A 1174 10.29 17.77 -47.73
C GLU A 1174 8.93 17.13 -47.35
N PHE A 1175 7.97 17.91 -46.85
CA PHE A 1175 6.67 17.37 -46.43
C PHE A 1175 5.81 16.92 -47.61
N THR A 1176 5.40 15.66 -47.61
CA THR A 1176 4.74 14.99 -48.74
C THR A 1176 3.55 14.14 -48.30
N VAL A 1177 2.44 14.21 -49.04
CA VAL A 1177 1.21 13.44 -48.85
C VAL A 1177 0.87 12.65 -50.11
N TYR A 1178 0.57 11.36 -49.93
CA TYR A 1178 0.18 10.43 -51.00
C TYR A 1178 -1.27 9.98 -50.82
N ASP A 1179 -1.99 9.74 -51.92
CA ASP A 1179 -3.38 9.22 -51.92
C ASP A 1179 -3.51 7.69 -51.84
N LEU A 1180 -2.42 7.00 -51.53
CA LEU A 1180 -2.42 5.58 -51.22
C LEU A 1180 -1.59 5.26 -49.97
N PRO A 1181 -1.91 4.17 -49.27
CA PRO A 1181 -1.05 3.63 -48.22
C PRO A 1181 0.17 2.97 -48.84
N LEU A 1182 1.36 3.53 -48.60
CA LEU A 1182 2.62 2.99 -49.07
C LEU A 1182 2.99 1.71 -48.31
N SER A 1183 3.54 0.73 -49.02
CA SER A 1183 4.10 -0.48 -48.39
C SER A 1183 5.37 -0.15 -47.60
N PRO A 1184 5.74 -0.95 -46.57
CA PRO A 1184 7.02 -0.77 -45.88
C PRO A 1184 8.24 -0.70 -46.81
N ALA A 1185 8.26 -1.52 -47.86
CA ALA A 1185 9.33 -1.50 -48.87
C ALA A 1185 9.34 -0.21 -49.70
N GLN A 1186 8.18 0.37 -50.00
CA GLN A 1186 8.06 1.65 -50.69
C GLN A 1186 8.54 2.81 -49.80
N VAL A 1187 8.13 2.82 -48.52
CA VAL A 1187 8.59 3.82 -47.53
C VAL A 1187 10.11 3.75 -47.35
N ARG A 1188 10.68 2.55 -47.24
CA ARG A 1188 12.13 2.34 -47.14
C ARG A 1188 12.87 2.90 -48.36
N ARG A 1189 12.44 2.55 -49.58
CA ARG A 1189 13.09 3.04 -50.81
C ARG A 1189 13.00 4.55 -50.97
N LEU A 1190 11.87 5.15 -50.60
CA LEU A 1190 11.69 6.61 -50.62
C LEU A 1190 12.54 7.30 -49.57
N HIS A 1191 12.70 6.71 -48.38
CA HIS A 1191 13.67 7.18 -47.39
C HIS A 1191 15.11 7.11 -47.93
N GLU A 1192 15.51 5.97 -48.50
CA GLU A 1192 16.86 5.79 -49.05
C GLU A 1192 17.16 6.72 -50.22
N SER A 1193 16.20 6.99 -51.09
CA SER A 1193 16.37 7.89 -52.23
C SER A 1193 16.30 9.38 -51.86
N SER A 1194 15.74 9.71 -50.70
CA SER A 1194 15.64 11.09 -50.17
C SER A 1194 16.67 11.41 -49.09
N ARG A 1195 17.47 10.42 -48.68
CA ARG A 1195 18.55 10.56 -47.69
C ARG A 1195 19.63 11.52 -48.22
N PRO A 1196 20.14 12.44 -47.38
CA PRO A 1196 21.21 13.37 -47.77
C PRO A 1196 22.55 12.68 -48.00
#